data_AF-A0A2E3FL70-F1
#
_entry.id   AF-A0A2E3FL70-F1
#
_cell.length_a   1.000
_cell.length_b   1.000
_cell.length_c   1.000
_cell.angle_alpha   90.00
_cell.angle_beta   90.00
_cell.angle_gamma   90.00
#
_symmetry.space_group_name_H-M   'P 1'
#
loop_
_entity.id
_entity.type
_entity.pdbx_description
1 polymer ?
#
loop_
_entity_poly.entity_id
_entity_poly.type
_entity_poly.pdbx_seq_one_letter_code
_entity_poly.pdbx_strand_id
1 'polypeptide(L)'
;TPAPTPAPTPAPTPAPTPAPTPAPTPAPTPAPSPEPTPEPSPGTYNVAGALGVEGPFALDSDLNSDDYENVTNNFTNRAQFLDTASTLLGWVGGEDDVDLYQVIAGPGRINLELTMVNHDGNPGNTNNNVDLDMFVVDDQENTNNVGGTYAKVETAYIPAGEGDIYYVVIDHYRVDNSVPSAYVLTQTPTFASTSEQKDAAARANADFNLDEILIAKKPAFNRSGLNQTENELTQEIGDSDGGLVNMSLVELEKIAGLGDDQDYTSTFRTNFPDAYKKGRYMKAISVLSERSPNLFIEPSWQRYIQVESFSPDPRYDTYQWWNFDVVNIPEALDIIGQEVKPVNVAVLDSGSPFSIDPAYAGSIFDTQWGWDMEDNDPLADDEEFTTGSFSHGTHVGSTISMLNDGIDGNGMAARVTPLRVCYQNGCGPTYAAYLYLNGDANDSGTNFAQRSNGQKLHSMNMSYGGSGGSATSSSCLKLGELADKGVLIASSSGNGGIGSIGWPSACPKVYAVGATNGTDRRSSYSSTNEYVAFSAPGGEYSDWNADGVDDLVYAYAYVNSSVQTNNNGNPMIGAQGTSMASPHGAGFLGLIKYYYEDIVKPFESNASLPTSLTYVEVDKMLAANLLTNDVNKEARPNDSVARPGWDEHLGYGIIDLHKAIQAIDSFQDGYFTSFDTLPYYEGPSVVTLTSQDSYQGQFTITPSGAAGEGFNDVTYTYQSEFLDVEANGLNFTVKKQDDYDWAGWVNTTILFDFPLVEGADLPFDGYELLSVGVNVIFNVIGEAYDINFPALRARLLDTNGVPVAQVTSAIIDGQGNFVFTSIEPGTYRMVIGSDINGDNSWGGPGEMSGSSANFEITDSNVSDLSITLSPELAGAINNAPVITSSPFTDAYVNQLYFYGVRANDEDGDLLSYSIELVNRENGTTADFLSISSNGAVTGTPREDDVGEYDASIIVSDGVDAAVQEFILTVNE
;
A
#
# COMPACT_ATOMS: atom_id res chain seq x y z
N THR A 1 73.08 -32.41 -24.05
CA THR A 1 74.48 -32.36 -23.56
C THR A 1 74.75 -30.96 -23.07
N PRO A 2 75.45 -30.73 -21.93
CA PRO A 2 75.53 -31.50 -20.67
C PRO A 2 74.56 -30.88 -19.61
N ALA A 3 73.89 -31.65 -18.74
CA ALA A 3 74.29 -32.18 -17.42
C ALA A 3 74.02 -31.21 -16.21
N PRO A 4 73.69 -31.72 -15.00
CA PRO A 4 73.23 -30.92 -13.84
C PRO A 4 74.34 -30.74 -12.76
N THR A 5 73.94 -30.55 -11.49
CA THR A 5 74.79 -30.61 -10.24
C THR A 5 75.57 -29.32 -9.96
N PRO A 6 75.91 -28.93 -8.69
CA PRO A 6 75.82 -29.64 -7.41
C PRO A 6 74.98 -28.99 -6.28
N ALA A 7 74.67 -29.80 -5.26
CA ALA A 7 74.45 -29.37 -3.88
C ALA A 7 75.71 -29.60 -3.02
N PRO A 8 75.93 -28.88 -1.90
CA PRO A 8 77.06 -29.08 -0.99
C PRO A 8 76.73 -29.96 0.24
N THR A 9 77.70 -30.77 0.67
CA THR A 9 77.66 -31.68 1.83
C THR A 9 79.11 -31.94 2.29
N PRO A 10 79.42 -32.35 3.54
CA PRO A 10 78.95 -31.91 4.86
C PRO A 10 80.10 -31.24 5.68
N ALA A 11 79.89 -31.00 6.99
CA ALA A 11 80.96 -30.74 7.97
C ALA A 11 81.14 -31.93 8.95
N PRO A 12 82.34 -32.17 9.53
CA PRO A 12 82.69 -33.48 10.13
C PRO A 12 82.46 -33.64 11.65
N THR A 13 82.34 -34.90 12.06
CA THR A 13 82.06 -35.38 13.44
C THR A 13 83.32 -35.44 14.35
N PRO A 14 83.24 -35.02 15.63
CA PRO A 14 84.23 -35.34 16.66
C PRO A 14 84.15 -36.79 17.20
N ALA A 15 85.24 -37.27 17.84
CA ALA A 15 85.44 -38.66 18.26
C ALA A 15 84.89 -38.99 19.68
N PRO A 16 84.70 -40.28 20.06
CA PRO A 16 83.91 -40.69 21.23
C PRO A 16 84.70 -40.73 22.56
N THR A 17 83.97 -40.85 23.68
CA THR A 17 84.48 -41.07 25.04
C THR A 17 83.84 -42.36 25.64
N PRO A 18 84.52 -43.15 26.49
CA PRO A 18 84.17 -44.57 26.72
C PRO A 18 83.06 -44.86 27.73
N ALA A 19 82.45 -46.04 27.61
CA ALA A 19 81.45 -46.58 28.54
C ALA A 19 82.07 -47.43 29.69
N PRO A 20 81.50 -47.39 30.92
CA PRO A 20 81.79 -48.35 31.99
C PRO A 20 80.92 -49.62 31.97
N THR A 21 81.44 -50.69 32.57
CA THR A 21 80.89 -52.07 32.65
C THR A 21 79.60 -52.20 33.50
N PRO A 22 78.66 -53.13 33.18
CA PRO A 22 77.40 -53.32 33.92
C PRO A 22 77.52 -54.01 35.29
N ALA A 23 76.46 -53.86 36.09
CA ALA A 23 76.21 -54.53 37.38
C ALA A 23 75.14 -55.65 37.24
N PRO A 24 75.02 -56.61 38.18
CA PRO A 24 74.49 -57.94 37.88
C PRO A 24 72.98 -58.14 38.08
N THR A 25 72.43 -59.10 37.33
CA THR A 25 71.02 -59.56 37.35
C THR A 25 70.70 -60.50 38.53
N PRO A 26 69.68 -60.20 39.36
CA PRO A 26 69.08 -61.15 40.31
C PRO A 26 68.10 -62.16 39.66
N ALA A 27 67.70 -63.19 40.41
CA ALA A 27 66.87 -64.31 39.92
C ALA A 27 65.37 -63.94 39.73
N PRO A 28 64.61 -64.69 38.91
CA PRO A 28 63.23 -64.33 38.56
C PRO A 28 62.19 -64.67 39.64
N THR A 29 61.16 -63.83 39.76
CA THR A 29 59.91 -64.10 40.50
C THR A 29 58.74 -63.40 39.78
N PRO A 30 57.47 -63.62 40.20
CA PRO A 30 56.40 -64.02 39.29
C PRO A 30 55.88 -62.91 38.37
N ALA A 31 55.14 -63.30 37.33
CA ALA A 31 54.44 -62.34 36.47
C ALA A 31 53.40 -61.53 37.29
N PRO A 32 53.39 -60.20 37.19
CA PRO A 32 52.33 -59.38 37.78
C PRO A 32 51.00 -59.59 37.03
N SER A 33 49.90 -59.23 37.68
CA SER A 33 48.57 -59.10 37.06
C SER A 33 48.63 -58.10 35.91
N PRO A 34 47.74 -58.19 34.89
CA PRO A 34 47.47 -57.03 34.05
C PRO A 34 47.14 -55.80 34.93
N GLU A 35 47.78 -54.70 34.58
CA GLU A 35 47.46 -53.35 35.04
C GLU A 35 46.06 -52.99 34.51
N PRO A 36 45.17 -52.35 35.30
CA PRO A 36 43.87 -51.96 34.80
C PRO A 36 44.04 -50.98 33.64
N THR A 37 43.33 -51.21 32.53
CA THR A 37 43.20 -50.21 31.47
C THR A 37 42.67 -48.93 32.11
N PRO A 38 43.24 -47.75 31.84
CA PRO A 38 42.60 -46.50 32.26
C PRO A 38 41.19 -46.46 31.65
N GLU A 39 40.21 -46.16 32.49
CA GLU A 39 38.84 -45.93 32.05
C GLU A 39 38.85 -44.80 31.01
N PRO A 40 38.11 -44.90 29.89
CA PRO A 40 38.09 -43.82 28.91
C PRO A 40 37.61 -42.55 29.60
N SER A 41 38.29 -41.42 29.36
CA SER A 41 37.71 -40.12 29.69
C SER A 41 36.30 -40.04 29.11
N PRO A 42 35.34 -39.44 29.83
CA PRO A 42 34.06 -39.06 29.27
C PRO A 42 34.26 -38.40 27.90
N GLY A 43 33.51 -38.89 26.91
CA GLY A 43 33.54 -38.32 25.58
C GLY A 43 32.76 -37.03 25.61
N THR A 44 33.41 -35.89 25.43
CA THR A 44 32.70 -34.63 25.30
C THR A 44 32.21 -34.45 23.86
N TYR A 45 30.94 -34.08 23.68
CA TYR A 45 30.25 -33.95 22.41
C TYR A 45 30.03 -32.48 22.01
N ASN A 46 29.56 -32.28 20.78
CA ASN A 46 29.13 -30.98 20.29
C ASN A 46 27.60 -30.95 20.12
N VAL A 47 27.01 -29.77 20.32
CA VAL A 47 25.61 -29.47 20.00
C VAL A 47 25.61 -28.34 18.98
N ALA A 48 25.00 -28.57 17.82
CA ALA A 48 24.89 -27.58 16.75
C ALA A 48 23.49 -27.56 16.15
N GLY A 49 23.16 -26.48 15.46
CA GLY A 49 21.85 -26.30 14.85
C GLY A 49 21.73 -25.03 14.03
N ALA A 50 20.54 -24.84 13.49
CA ALA A 50 20.16 -23.70 12.65
C ALA A 50 19.19 -22.76 13.38
N LEU A 51 19.29 -21.48 13.06
CA LEU A 51 18.40 -20.40 13.50
C LEU A 51 17.69 -19.80 12.30
N GLY A 52 16.45 -19.40 12.50
CA GLY A 52 15.67 -18.66 11.52
C GLY A 52 14.52 -17.89 12.18
N VAL A 53 13.97 -16.95 11.42
CA VAL A 53 12.76 -16.19 11.76
C VAL A 53 11.65 -16.63 10.79
N GLU A 54 10.40 -16.70 11.25
CA GLU A 54 9.27 -17.11 10.42
C GLU A 54 8.51 -15.90 9.83
N GLY A 55 8.29 -15.92 8.51
CA GLY A 55 7.54 -14.89 7.77
C GLY A 55 8.40 -13.73 7.25
N PRO A 56 7.82 -12.82 6.45
CA PRO A 56 8.41 -11.49 6.26
C PRO A 56 8.46 -10.78 7.61
N PHE A 57 9.64 -10.35 8.02
CA PHE A 57 9.88 -9.80 9.34
C PHE A 57 10.82 -8.61 9.25
N ALA A 58 10.51 -7.54 9.98
CA ALA A 58 11.33 -6.36 10.08
C ALA A 58 11.79 -6.15 11.53
N LEU A 59 13.05 -5.77 11.68
CA LEU A 59 13.49 -4.96 12.81
C LEU A 59 13.36 -3.50 12.40
N ASP A 60 12.91 -2.66 13.32
CA ASP A 60 13.08 -1.21 13.25
C ASP A 60 14.56 -0.82 13.07
N SER A 61 14.79 0.37 12.51
CA SER A 61 16.08 0.89 12.09
C SER A 61 16.90 1.53 13.20
N ASP A 62 16.30 1.92 14.33
CA ASP A 62 17.02 2.65 15.40
C ASP A 62 16.67 2.25 16.85
N LEU A 63 16.43 0.95 17.03
CA LEU A 63 16.41 0.18 18.28
C LEU A 63 17.34 0.70 19.40
N ASN A 64 16.90 0.65 20.65
CA ASN A 64 17.65 1.10 21.82
C ASN A 64 18.79 0.13 22.27
N SER A 65 19.70 -0.28 21.37
CA SER A 65 20.80 -1.21 21.67
C SER A 65 22.09 -0.92 20.90
N ASP A 66 23.22 -0.87 21.62
CA ASP A 66 24.59 -0.65 21.09
C ASP A 66 25.07 -1.74 20.12
N ASP A 67 24.37 -2.89 20.01
CA ASP A 67 24.71 -3.99 19.11
C ASP A 67 24.21 -3.78 17.65
N TYR A 68 23.41 -2.73 17.38
CA TYR A 68 22.83 -2.41 16.07
C TYR A 68 23.36 -1.08 15.49
N GLU A 69 23.22 -0.86 14.18
CA GLU A 69 23.57 0.42 13.53
C GLU A 69 22.31 1.28 13.33
N ASN A 70 22.06 2.19 14.28
CA ASN A 70 20.85 3.00 14.32
C ASN A 70 20.77 4.04 13.18
N VAL A 71 19.69 3.98 12.39
CA VAL A 71 19.42 4.90 11.27
C VAL A 71 17.99 5.45 11.34
N THR A 72 17.83 6.55 12.10
CA THR A 72 16.61 7.38 12.20
C THR A 72 15.69 7.35 10.98
N ASN A 73 14.50 6.75 11.17
CA ASN A 73 13.41 6.68 10.20
C ASN A 73 12.33 7.77 10.38
N ASN A 74 12.45 8.66 11.38
CA ASN A 74 11.47 9.68 11.83
C ASN A 74 11.00 10.73 10.79
N PHE A 75 11.28 10.54 9.49
CA PHE A 75 11.00 11.45 8.38
C PHE A 75 10.52 10.66 7.16
N THR A 76 9.53 11.15 6.41
CA THR A 76 8.97 10.45 5.22
C THR A 76 10.02 10.07 4.18
N ASN A 77 11.07 10.87 4.02
CA ASN A 77 12.21 10.62 3.13
C ASN A 77 13.27 9.64 3.69
N ARG A 78 13.02 9.06 4.86
CA ARG A 78 13.81 8.03 5.55
C ARG A 78 12.94 6.89 6.12
N ALA A 79 11.62 6.96 5.94
CA ALA A 79 10.68 6.00 6.48
C ALA A 79 11.05 4.57 6.05
N GLN A 80 11.09 3.66 7.01
CA GLN A 80 11.55 2.30 6.74
C GLN A 80 10.51 1.53 5.93
N PHE A 81 10.92 0.96 4.80
CA PHE A 81 10.04 0.11 4.00
C PHE A 81 9.70 -1.20 4.73
N LEU A 82 8.41 -1.54 4.75
CA LEU A 82 7.89 -2.81 5.28
C LEU A 82 7.18 -3.61 4.19
N ASP A 83 7.62 -4.85 3.99
CA ASP A 83 6.94 -5.83 3.13
C ASP A 83 5.47 -6.04 3.56
N THR A 84 4.62 -6.33 2.58
CA THR A 84 3.21 -6.67 2.85
C THR A 84 3.08 -7.92 3.72
N ALA A 85 2.19 -7.89 4.71
CA ALA A 85 2.01 -8.94 5.71
C ALA A 85 3.22 -9.17 6.64
N SER A 86 4.15 -8.21 6.73
CA SER A 86 5.26 -8.27 7.69
C SER A 86 4.80 -8.14 9.14
N THR A 87 5.62 -8.71 10.03
CA THR A 87 5.64 -8.36 11.45
C THR A 87 6.88 -7.52 11.73
N LEU A 88 6.68 -6.35 12.33
CA LEU A 88 7.74 -5.44 12.76
C LEU A 88 7.88 -5.52 14.28
N LEU A 89 9.13 -5.60 14.76
CA LEU A 89 9.50 -5.35 16.15
C LEU A 89 10.33 -4.05 16.20
N GLY A 90 9.87 -3.07 16.99
CA GLY A 90 10.53 -1.77 17.13
C GLY A 90 10.47 -1.21 18.55
N TRP A 91 11.05 -0.04 18.76
CA TRP A 91 11.14 0.63 20.06
C TRP A 91 11.10 2.13 19.87
N VAL A 92 10.31 2.85 20.69
CA VAL A 92 10.19 4.31 20.59
C VAL A 92 10.36 5.00 21.95
N GLY A 93 11.10 6.12 21.96
CA GLY A 93 11.08 7.12 23.01
C GLY A 93 12.43 7.69 23.49
N GLY A 94 12.35 8.44 24.60
CA GLY A 94 13.51 9.15 25.14
C GLY A 94 13.82 10.42 24.33
N GLU A 95 14.97 10.43 23.64
CA GLU A 95 15.30 11.49 22.68
C GLU A 95 14.62 11.27 21.32
N ASP A 96 14.35 10.02 20.96
CA ASP A 96 13.43 9.64 19.89
C ASP A 96 11.96 9.89 20.30
N ASP A 97 11.07 10.05 19.30
CA ASP A 97 9.66 10.38 19.49
C ASP A 97 8.64 9.90 18.46
N VAL A 98 9.05 9.48 17.26
CA VAL A 98 8.10 8.99 16.24
C VAL A 98 8.76 8.11 15.19
N ASP A 99 8.27 6.90 15.01
CA ASP A 99 8.74 6.01 13.95
C ASP A 99 7.83 6.09 12.72
N LEU A 100 8.41 6.09 11.53
CA LEU A 100 7.68 6.11 10.26
C LEU A 100 8.05 4.91 9.39
N TYR A 101 7.03 4.17 8.97
CA TYR A 101 7.14 3.00 8.12
C TYR A 101 6.40 3.18 6.81
N GLN A 102 7.09 2.98 5.70
CA GLN A 102 6.49 3.00 4.37
C GLN A 102 5.91 1.61 4.04
N VAL A 103 4.61 1.56 3.72
CA VAL A 103 3.94 0.34 3.27
C VAL A 103 3.28 0.63 1.92
N ILE A 104 3.52 -0.24 0.94
CA ILE A 104 2.77 -0.22 -0.32
C ILE A 104 1.48 -1.01 -0.14
N ALA A 105 0.34 -0.39 -0.45
CA ALA A 105 -0.96 -1.04 -0.39
C ALA A 105 -1.13 -2.08 -1.51
N GLY A 106 -1.93 -3.11 -1.21
CA GLY A 106 -2.25 -4.19 -2.14
C GLY A 106 -3.67 -4.09 -2.69
N PRO A 107 -4.09 -5.04 -3.54
CA PRO A 107 -5.45 -5.14 -4.08
C PRO A 107 -6.52 -5.50 -3.03
N GLY A 108 -6.18 -5.47 -1.73
CA GLY A 108 -7.09 -5.72 -0.64
C GLY A 108 -6.58 -5.12 0.67
N ARG A 109 -7.47 -4.42 1.37
CA ARG A 109 -7.25 -3.72 2.63
C ARG A 109 -6.41 -4.52 3.64
N ILE A 110 -5.32 -3.94 4.13
CA ILE A 110 -4.46 -4.52 5.17
C ILE A 110 -4.88 -3.93 6.52
N ASN A 111 -5.26 -4.76 7.48
CA ASN A 111 -5.49 -4.28 8.86
C ASN A 111 -4.16 -4.27 9.61
N LEU A 112 -3.93 -3.23 10.40
CA LEU A 112 -2.77 -3.04 11.24
C LEU A 112 -3.17 -3.18 12.70
N GLU A 113 -2.34 -3.87 13.48
CA GLU A 113 -2.51 -4.01 14.92
C GLU A 113 -1.16 -3.73 15.60
N LEU A 114 -1.08 -2.59 16.30
CA LEU A 114 0.09 -2.17 17.08
C LEU A 114 -0.11 -2.60 18.53
N THR A 115 0.76 -3.48 19.03
CA THR A 115 0.75 -3.94 20.43
C THR A 115 1.89 -3.32 21.22
N MET A 116 1.54 -2.57 22.27
CA MET A 116 2.50 -2.01 23.23
C MET A 116 2.96 -3.07 24.24
N VAL A 117 4.27 -3.24 24.42
CA VAL A 117 4.83 -4.23 25.36
C VAL A 117 4.61 -3.80 26.81
N ASN A 118 5.11 -2.63 27.22
CA ASN A 118 5.11 -2.13 28.60
C ASN A 118 3.77 -1.52 29.06
N HIS A 119 2.64 -2.07 28.61
CA HIS A 119 1.29 -1.61 28.96
C HIS A 119 0.51 -2.72 29.69
N ASP A 120 -0.04 -2.42 30.88
CA ASP A 120 -0.69 -3.40 31.78
C ASP A 120 -2.08 -3.89 31.33
N GLY A 121 -2.75 -3.12 30.47
CA GLY A 121 -4.07 -3.40 29.91
C GLY A 121 -5.24 -2.66 30.59
N ASN A 122 -4.93 -1.72 31.50
CA ASN A 122 -5.87 -0.87 32.23
C ASN A 122 -5.72 0.60 31.76
N PRO A 123 -6.61 1.12 30.90
CA PRO A 123 -6.52 2.48 30.35
C PRO A 123 -6.46 3.60 31.40
N GLY A 124 -7.00 3.35 32.61
CA GLY A 124 -6.90 4.27 33.73
C GLY A 124 -5.52 4.41 34.39
N ASN A 125 -4.46 3.74 33.90
CA ASN A 125 -3.10 3.75 34.46
C ASN A 125 -2.10 4.62 33.66
N THR A 126 -2.50 5.85 33.32
CA THR A 126 -1.75 6.80 32.47
C THR A 126 -0.37 7.24 33.00
N ASN A 127 0.04 6.79 34.20
CA ASN A 127 1.30 7.21 34.84
C ASN A 127 2.41 6.16 34.76
N ASN A 128 2.10 4.91 34.39
CA ASN A 128 3.05 3.78 34.46
C ASN A 128 3.00 2.83 33.24
N ASN A 129 1.90 2.82 32.48
CA ASN A 129 1.89 2.21 31.15
C ASN A 129 2.73 3.06 30.19
N VAL A 130 3.13 2.52 29.04
CA VAL A 130 3.43 3.32 27.84
C VAL A 130 2.12 3.82 27.18
N ASP A 131 2.20 4.82 26.31
CA ASP A 131 1.11 5.30 25.47
C ASP A 131 1.65 5.68 24.07
N LEU A 132 1.39 4.82 23.07
CA LEU A 132 1.80 5.00 21.67
C LEU A 132 0.56 5.10 20.78
N ASP A 133 0.48 6.13 19.96
CA ASP A 133 -0.61 6.30 18.99
C ASP A 133 -0.15 5.89 17.58
N MET A 134 -0.88 4.96 16.95
CA MET A 134 -0.68 4.58 15.55
C MET A 134 -1.53 5.45 14.63
N PHE A 135 -0.94 6.02 13.58
CA PHE A 135 -1.63 6.71 12.51
C PHE A 135 -1.31 6.06 11.15
N VAL A 136 -2.22 6.22 10.20
CA VAL A 136 -1.99 5.88 8.79
C VAL A 136 -2.24 7.13 7.98
N VAL A 137 -1.23 7.51 7.20
CA VAL A 137 -1.19 8.72 6.39
C VAL A 137 -0.88 8.29 4.95
N ASP A 138 -1.48 8.94 3.94
CA ASP A 138 -1.09 8.72 2.54
C ASP A 138 0.16 9.52 2.14
N ASP A 139 0.61 9.36 0.90
CA ASP A 139 1.73 10.09 0.30
C ASP A 139 1.46 11.60 0.11
N GLN A 140 0.20 12.01 0.18
CA GLN A 140 -0.24 13.42 0.20
C GLN A 140 -0.38 14.00 1.62
N GLU A 141 0.14 13.28 2.63
CA GLU A 141 0.11 13.63 4.05
C GLU A 141 -1.32 13.70 4.69
N ASN A 142 -2.35 13.18 4.02
CA ASN A 142 -3.71 13.14 4.58
C ASN A 142 -3.90 12.00 5.58
N THR A 143 -4.63 12.30 6.66
CA THR A 143 -4.89 11.36 7.77
C THR A 143 -6.00 10.37 7.43
N ASN A 144 -5.62 9.19 6.97
CA ASN A 144 -6.52 8.08 6.65
C ASN A 144 -6.91 7.23 7.87
N ASN A 145 -6.10 7.22 8.93
CA ASN A 145 -6.43 6.62 10.21
C ASN A 145 -6.08 7.54 11.37
N VAL A 146 -6.93 7.51 12.40
CA VAL A 146 -6.81 8.29 13.62
C VAL A 146 -6.64 7.36 14.82
N GLY A 147 -5.39 7.16 15.25
CA GLY A 147 -5.06 6.65 16.59
C GLY A 147 -5.46 7.64 17.68
N GLY A 148 -5.25 7.28 18.95
CA GLY A 148 -5.67 8.11 20.08
C GLY A 148 -6.50 7.35 21.10
N THR A 149 -5.94 6.35 21.78
CA THR A 149 -6.57 5.76 22.97
C THR A 149 -5.53 5.47 24.07
N TYR A 150 -5.97 4.86 25.18
CA TYR A 150 -5.09 4.34 26.23
C TYR A 150 -5.21 2.80 26.32
N ALA A 151 -5.36 2.14 25.16
CA ALA A 151 -5.41 0.69 25.07
C ALA A 151 -3.99 0.09 24.96
N LYS A 152 -3.82 -1.18 25.32
CA LYS A 152 -2.57 -1.93 25.02
C LYS A 152 -2.36 -2.14 23.51
N VAL A 153 -3.43 -2.00 22.73
CA VAL A 153 -3.47 -2.34 21.30
C VAL A 153 -4.22 -1.25 20.55
N GLU A 154 -3.55 -0.63 19.57
CA GLU A 154 -4.16 0.28 18.60
C GLU A 154 -4.43 -0.45 17.28
N THR A 155 -5.49 -0.06 16.57
CA THR A 155 -5.94 -0.74 15.35
C THR A 155 -6.23 0.24 14.22
N ALA A 156 -5.67 -0.04 13.05
CA ALA A 156 -5.89 0.74 11.84
C ALA A 156 -6.13 -0.17 10.62
N TYR A 157 -6.43 0.43 9.48
CA TYR A 157 -6.21 -0.21 8.19
C TYR A 157 -5.52 0.71 7.19
N ILE A 158 -4.74 0.09 6.31
CA ILE A 158 -4.34 0.65 5.02
C ILE A 158 -5.44 0.26 4.02
N PRO A 159 -5.98 1.21 3.22
CA PRO A 159 -6.96 0.95 2.16
C PRO A 159 -6.55 -0.14 1.15
N ALA A 160 -7.45 -0.46 0.22
CA ALA A 160 -7.08 -1.21 -0.98
C ALA A 160 -6.71 -0.23 -2.08
N GLY A 161 -5.59 -0.46 -2.75
CA GLY A 161 -5.03 0.38 -3.81
C GLY A 161 -3.67 -0.19 -4.21
N GLU A 162 -3.59 -0.86 -5.37
CA GLU A 162 -2.39 -1.65 -5.72
C GLU A 162 -1.27 -0.75 -6.24
N GLY A 163 -0.38 -0.34 -5.33
CA GLY A 163 0.77 0.54 -5.61
C GLY A 163 0.80 1.80 -4.75
N ASP A 164 -0.34 2.20 -4.19
CA ASP A 164 -0.47 3.38 -3.32
C ASP A 164 0.49 3.30 -2.12
N ILE A 165 1.11 4.42 -1.77
CA ILE A 165 2.07 4.51 -0.66
C ILE A 165 1.37 5.06 0.58
N TYR A 166 1.49 4.35 1.70
CA TYR A 166 1.02 4.81 3.01
C TYR A 166 2.17 4.81 4.01
N TYR A 167 2.22 5.85 4.84
CA TYR A 167 3.07 5.92 6.02
C TYR A 167 2.28 5.46 7.24
N VAL A 168 2.76 4.39 7.89
CA VAL A 168 2.34 4.00 9.23
C VAL A 168 3.24 4.73 10.22
N VAL A 169 2.64 5.55 11.07
CA VAL A 169 3.34 6.45 11.98
C VAL A 169 3.05 6.05 13.42
N ILE A 170 4.06 5.97 14.28
CA ILE A 170 3.93 5.58 15.69
C ILE A 170 4.46 6.71 16.56
N ASP A 171 3.58 7.59 17.08
CA ASP A 171 3.95 8.72 17.95
C ASP A 171 3.94 8.30 19.43
N HIS A 172 5.00 8.65 20.15
CA HIS A 172 5.06 8.49 21.61
C HIS A 172 4.41 9.71 22.28
N TYR A 173 3.27 9.51 22.95
CA TYR A 173 2.48 10.59 23.55
C TYR A 173 3.09 11.17 24.85
N ARG A 174 4.24 11.85 24.73
CA ARG A 174 5.05 12.37 25.85
C ARG A 174 4.42 13.51 26.69
N VAL A 175 3.14 13.83 26.52
CA VAL A 175 2.44 14.93 27.22
C VAL A 175 1.98 14.50 28.62
N ASP A 176 1.17 13.44 28.72
CA ASP A 176 0.72 12.88 30.02
C ASP A 176 1.54 11.66 30.46
N ASN A 177 2.37 11.10 29.56
CA ASN A 177 3.06 9.84 29.78
C ASN A 177 4.43 9.80 29.06
N SER A 178 5.54 9.60 29.79
CA SER A 178 6.90 9.56 29.21
C SER A 178 7.60 8.21 29.36
N VAL A 179 6.85 7.09 29.37
CA VAL A 179 7.39 5.73 29.54
C VAL A 179 7.68 5.12 28.17
N PRO A 180 8.96 4.98 27.75
CA PRO A 180 9.30 4.35 26.47
C PRO A 180 9.00 2.84 26.48
N SER A 181 8.82 2.26 25.29
CA SER A 181 8.55 0.83 25.15
C SER A 181 8.96 0.29 23.79
N ALA A 182 9.36 -0.98 23.78
CA ALA A 182 9.24 -1.81 22.60
C ALA A 182 7.76 -2.00 22.21
N TYR A 183 7.50 -2.24 20.94
CA TYR A 183 6.18 -2.54 20.39
C TYR A 183 6.29 -3.55 19.26
N VAL A 184 5.17 -4.18 18.93
CA VAL A 184 5.06 -5.06 17.75
C VAL A 184 3.91 -4.58 16.88
N LEU A 185 4.20 -4.26 15.63
CA LEU A 185 3.22 -3.94 14.60
C LEU A 185 3.02 -5.18 13.72
N THR A 186 1.76 -5.62 13.58
CA THR A 186 1.41 -6.76 12.71
C THR A 186 0.52 -6.32 11.56
N GLN A 187 0.87 -6.75 10.35
CA GLN A 187 0.04 -6.56 9.16
C GLN A 187 -0.84 -7.81 8.91
N THR A 188 -2.15 -7.70 9.07
CA THR A 188 -3.10 -8.81 8.83
C THR A 188 -4.02 -8.50 7.63
N PRO A 189 -3.96 -9.29 6.54
CA PRO A 189 -4.89 -9.16 5.42
C PRO A 189 -6.36 -9.29 5.84
N THR A 190 -7.25 -8.49 5.26
CA THR A 190 -8.66 -8.44 5.67
C THR A 190 -9.42 -9.78 5.59
N PHE A 191 -8.99 -10.75 4.76
CA PHE A 191 -9.59 -12.09 4.78
C PHE A 191 -9.24 -12.92 6.04
N ALA A 192 -8.10 -12.63 6.68
CA ALA A 192 -7.62 -13.32 7.88
C ALA A 192 -8.09 -12.66 9.20
N SER A 193 -8.45 -11.38 9.17
CA SER A 193 -8.86 -10.63 10.37
C SER A 193 -10.26 -11.02 10.89
N THR A 194 -10.43 -10.91 12.21
CA THR A 194 -11.72 -11.06 12.91
C THR A 194 -12.71 -9.94 12.58
N SER A 195 -13.98 -10.12 12.94
CA SER A 195 -14.99 -9.05 12.80
C SER A 195 -14.68 -7.88 13.73
N GLU A 196 -14.22 -8.18 14.94
CA GLU A 196 -13.87 -7.24 15.99
C GLU A 196 -12.72 -6.31 15.55
N GLN A 197 -11.66 -6.85 14.94
CA GLN A 197 -10.58 -6.07 14.31
C GLN A 197 -11.09 -5.23 13.13
N LYS A 198 -11.96 -5.79 12.29
CA LYS A 198 -12.52 -5.06 11.12
C LYS A 198 -13.34 -3.85 11.55
N ASP A 199 -14.18 -4.01 12.57
CA ASP A 199 -15.01 -2.96 13.14
C ASP A 199 -14.17 -1.93 13.91
N ALA A 200 -13.07 -2.34 14.56
CA ALA A 200 -12.16 -1.42 15.26
C ALA A 200 -11.42 -0.51 14.28
N ALA A 201 -10.73 -1.09 13.30
CA ALA A 201 -10.08 -0.33 12.23
C ALA A 201 -11.08 0.53 11.44
N ALA A 202 -12.30 0.04 11.19
CA ALA A 202 -13.36 0.83 10.52
C ALA A 202 -13.84 2.06 11.30
N ARG A 203 -13.67 2.10 12.64
CA ARG A 203 -13.95 3.31 13.44
C ARG A 203 -12.77 4.28 13.44
N ALA A 204 -11.55 3.77 13.48
CA ALA A 204 -10.34 4.59 13.50
C ALA A 204 -10.02 5.23 12.13
N ASN A 205 -10.44 4.61 11.03
CA ASN A 205 -10.33 5.14 9.65
C ASN A 205 -11.55 5.98 9.17
N ALA A 206 -12.48 6.36 10.05
CA ALA A 206 -13.68 7.11 9.66
C ALA A 206 -13.52 8.63 9.87
N ASP A 207 -14.02 9.45 8.96
CA ASP A 207 -13.84 10.91 9.00
C ASP A 207 -15.01 11.67 9.66
N PHE A 208 -14.67 12.75 10.38
CA PHE A 208 -15.56 13.47 11.28
C PHE A 208 -15.21 14.96 11.42
N ASN A 209 -16.21 15.75 11.85
CA ASN A 209 -16.05 17.16 12.17
C ASN A 209 -15.29 17.35 13.51
N LEU A 210 -14.22 18.17 13.48
CA LEU A 210 -13.37 18.52 14.63
C LEU A 210 -13.95 19.61 15.55
N ASP A 211 -15.10 20.20 15.20
CA ASP A 211 -15.82 21.19 16.01
C ASP A 211 -17.10 20.63 16.67
N GLU A 212 -17.42 19.34 16.49
CA GLU A 212 -18.67 18.73 16.97
C GLU A 212 -18.51 17.27 17.45
N ILE A 213 -19.17 16.93 18.57
CA ILE A 213 -19.36 15.56 19.03
C ILE A 213 -20.84 15.18 19.16
N LEU A 214 -21.17 13.92 18.95
CA LEU A 214 -22.44 13.31 19.29
C LEU A 214 -22.41 12.84 20.75
N ILE A 215 -23.34 13.33 21.58
CA ILE A 215 -23.58 12.82 22.93
C ILE A 215 -25.00 12.25 23.00
N ALA A 216 -25.17 11.04 23.52
CA ALA A 216 -26.49 10.42 23.74
C ALA A 216 -26.57 9.59 25.02
N LYS A 217 -27.77 9.37 25.54
CA LYS A 217 -27.99 8.56 26.76
C LYS A 217 -27.99 7.07 26.42
N LYS A 218 -27.19 6.26 27.13
CA LYS A 218 -27.24 4.79 27.01
C LYS A 218 -28.57 4.22 27.57
N PRO A 219 -29.01 3.02 27.14
CA PRO A 219 -30.21 2.39 27.67
C PRO A 219 -30.18 2.27 29.20
N ALA A 220 -31.33 2.51 29.85
CA ALA A 220 -31.49 2.57 31.31
C ALA A 220 -30.72 3.70 32.04
N PHE A 221 -30.27 4.74 31.34
CA PHE A 221 -29.73 5.98 31.91
C PHE A 221 -30.52 6.50 33.12
N ASN A 222 -29.81 6.84 34.19
CA ASN A 222 -30.39 7.38 35.42
C ASN A 222 -29.63 8.64 35.87
N ARG A 223 -30.28 9.81 35.77
CA ARG A 223 -29.73 11.10 36.23
C ARG A 223 -29.43 11.15 37.74
N SER A 224 -29.95 10.21 38.54
CA SER A 224 -29.61 10.05 39.96
C SER A 224 -28.50 9.01 40.17
N GLY A 225 -27.29 9.35 39.72
CA GLY A 225 -26.10 8.49 39.84
C GLY A 225 -24.86 8.94 39.05
N LEU A 226 -24.98 9.95 38.19
CA LEU A 226 -23.91 10.42 37.29
C LEU A 226 -22.66 10.91 38.04
N ASN A 227 -21.48 10.65 37.48
CA ASN A 227 -20.20 11.20 37.95
C ASN A 227 -19.98 12.65 37.44
N GLN A 228 -18.83 13.29 37.75
CA GLN A 228 -18.59 14.69 37.37
C GLN A 228 -18.64 14.90 35.84
N THR A 229 -17.85 14.15 35.08
CA THR A 229 -17.79 14.20 33.60
C THR A 229 -19.17 13.97 32.99
N GLU A 230 -19.93 12.99 33.48
CA GLU A 230 -21.30 12.73 33.04
C GLU A 230 -22.29 13.86 33.36
N ASN A 231 -22.13 14.56 34.50
CA ASN A 231 -22.94 15.74 34.84
C ASN A 231 -22.56 16.96 33.99
N GLU A 232 -21.30 17.09 33.56
CA GLU A 232 -20.85 18.16 32.67
C GLU A 232 -21.39 17.91 31.25
N LEU A 233 -21.13 16.73 30.66
CA LEU A 233 -21.62 16.37 29.32
C LEU A 233 -23.15 16.33 29.20
N THR A 234 -23.89 15.99 30.26
CA THR A 234 -25.37 16.04 30.24
C THR A 234 -25.97 17.43 30.49
N GLN A 235 -25.15 18.46 30.72
CA GLN A 235 -25.62 19.85 30.64
C GLN A 235 -25.70 20.32 29.18
N GLU A 236 -24.75 19.94 28.33
CA GLU A 236 -24.69 20.38 26.93
C GLU A 236 -25.88 19.86 26.08
N ILE A 237 -26.23 18.56 26.20
CA ILE A 237 -27.47 18.03 25.59
C ILE A 237 -28.75 18.37 26.37
N GLY A 238 -28.62 19.00 27.54
CA GLY A 238 -29.71 19.39 28.42
C GLY A 238 -30.65 18.24 28.78
N ASP A 239 -31.93 18.37 28.40
CA ASP A 239 -32.94 17.32 28.61
C ASP A 239 -33.12 16.38 27.40
N SER A 240 -32.49 16.65 26.24
CA SER A 240 -32.56 15.77 25.06
C SER A 240 -32.00 14.38 25.34
N ASP A 241 -32.51 13.34 24.68
CA ASP A 241 -31.96 11.98 24.81
C ASP A 241 -30.66 11.78 24.01
N GLY A 242 -30.35 12.71 23.10
CA GLY A 242 -29.04 12.91 22.50
C GLY A 242 -29.02 14.11 21.54
N GLY A 243 -27.85 14.44 21.01
CA GLY A 243 -27.67 15.50 20.02
C GLY A 243 -26.20 15.74 19.68
N LEU A 244 -25.97 16.47 18.59
CA LEU A 244 -24.66 17.07 18.32
C LEU A 244 -24.44 18.24 19.27
N VAL A 245 -23.21 18.38 19.75
CA VAL A 245 -22.72 19.43 20.63
C VAL A 245 -21.47 20.02 20.01
N ASN A 246 -21.48 21.32 19.73
CA ASN A 246 -20.29 22.04 19.29
C ASN A 246 -19.27 22.05 20.44
N MET A 247 -18.09 21.50 20.19
CA MET A 247 -17.03 21.36 21.18
C MET A 247 -15.68 21.36 20.46
N SER A 248 -14.92 22.44 20.61
CA SER A 248 -13.58 22.52 20.03
C SER A 248 -12.62 21.57 20.75
N LEU A 249 -11.53 21.16 20.07
CA LEU A 249 -10.48 20.31 20.64
C LEU A 249 -10.05 20.76 22.05
N VAL A 250 -9.76 22.04 22.24
CA VAL A 250 -9.30 22.62 23.52
C VAL A 250 -10.35 22.52 24.63
N GLU A 251 -11.65 22.49 24.29
CA GLU A 251 -12.73 22.30 25.25
C GLU A 251 -12.91 20.81 25.60
N LEU A 252 -12.83 19.95 24.58
CA LEU A 252 -12.92 18.50 24.68
C LEU A 252 -11.78 17.93 25.56
N GLU A 253 -10.53 18.29 25.26
CA GLU A 253 -9.32 17.92 26.00
C GLU A 253 -9.39 18.32 27.47
N LYS A 254 -9.93 19.51 27.74
CA LYS A 254 -10.09 20.06 29.09
C LYS A 254 -11.16 19.33 29.92
N ILE A 255 -12.22 18.81 29.29
CA ILE A 255 -13.23 17.97 29.98
C ILE A 255 -12.70 16.53 30.12
N ALA A 256 -11.92 16.05 29.15
CA ALA A 256 -11.16 14.80 29.25
C ALA A 256 -10.04 14.90 30.31
N GLY A 257 -9.56 16.10 30.62
CA GLY A 257 -8.45 16.33 31.55
C GLY A 257 -7.11 15.81 31.03
N LEU A 258 -6.87 15.96 29.73
CA LEU A 258 -5.55 15.74 29.10
C LEU A 258 -4.61 16.92 29.41
N GLY A 259 -3.30 16.69 29.26
CA GLY A 259 -2.25 17.68 29.50
C GLY A 259 -2.21 18.82 28.48
N ASP A 260 -1.54 19.91 28.86
CA ASP A 260 -1.25 21.05 27.98
C ASP A 260 0.02 20.76 27.16
N ASP A 261 -0.09 20.82 25.83
CA ASP A 261 0.95 20.48 24.88
C ASP A 261 1.64 21.69 24.25
N GLN A 262 1.27 22.92 24.62
CA GLN A 262 1.73 24.11 23.88
C GLN A 262 3.25 24.34 24.00
N ASP A 263 3.88 23.83 25.06
CA ASP A 263 5.34 23.83 25.27
C ASP A 263 6.03 22.51 24.82
N TYR A 264 5.30 21.54 24.23
CA TYR A 264 5.82 20.24 23.79
C TYR A 264 6.26 20.22 22.32
N THR A 265 7.52 19.84 22.08
CA THR A 265 8.06 19.52 20.75
C THR A 265 7.77 18.05 20.41
N SER A 266 7.05 17.80 19.32
CA SER A 266 6.93 16.47 18.69
C SER A 266 7.24 16.59 17.21
N THR A 267 8.02 15.66 16.68
CA THR A 267 8.29 15.54 15.24
C THR A 267 6.99 15.25 14.48
N PHE A 268 6.15 14.34 14.97
CA PHE A 268 4.83 14.05 14.42
C PHE A 268 3.92 15.28 14.35
N ARG A 269 3.84 16.06 15.44
CA ARG A 269 3.08 17.33 15.49
C ARG A 269 3.59 18.38 14.49
N THR A 270 4.89 18.36 14.20
CA THR A 270 5.54 19.32 13.30
C THR A 270 5.31 18.96 11.84
N ASN A 271 5.36 17.66 11.51
CA ASN A 271 5.27 17.16 10.14
C ASN A 271 3.81 16.89 9.73
N PHE A 272 2.96 16.38 10.63
CA PHE A 272 1.57 15.98 10.36
C PHE A 272 0.58 16.71 11.29
N PRO A 273 0.49 18.06 11.22
CA PRO A 273 -0.24 18.86 12.20
C PRO A 273 -1.74 18.55 12.27
N ASP A 274 -2.36 18.10 11.18
CA ASP A 274 -3.79 17.73 11.16
C ASP A 274 -4.06 16.29 11.62
N ALA A 275 -3.14 15.35 11.35
CA ALA A 275 -3.18 14.02 11.95
C ALA A 275 -3.10 14.10 13.47
N TYR A 276 -2.18 14.93 13.97
CA TYR A 276 -2.03 15.23 15.40
C TYR A 276 -3.31 15.78 16.04
N LYS A 277 -3.99 16.73 15.37
CA LYS A 277 -5.28 17.28 15.84
C LYS A 277 -6.38 16.21 15.88
N LYS A 278 -6.53 15.40 14.82
CA LYS A 278 -7.50 14.31 14.80
C LYS A 278 -7.22 13.30 15.92
N GLY A 279 -5.97 12.90 16.12
CA GLY A 279 -5.57 11.94 17.16
C GLY A 279 -5.89 12.43 18.57
N ARG A 280 -5.55 13.69 18.86
CA ARG A 280 -5.87 14.35 20.13
C ARG A 280 -7.38 14.44 20.39
N TYR A 281 -8.17 14.69 19.34
CA TYR A 281 -9.64 14.69 19.43
C TYR A 281 -10.18 13.29 19.78
N MET A 282 -9.65 12.24 19.16
CA MET A 282 -10.03 10.85 19.46
C MET A 282 -9.58 10.39 20.84
N LYS A 283 -8.36 10.75 21.28
CA LYS A 283 -7.86 10.48 22.65
C LYS A 283 -8.76 11.13 23.70
N ALA A 284 -9.20 12.36 23.47
CA ALA A 284 -10.16 13.03 24.34
C ALA A 284 -11.56 12.35 24.32
N ILE A 285 -12.10 11.97 23.16
CA ILE A 285 -13.37 11.19 23.06
C ILE A 285 -13.26 9.85 23.80
N SER A 286 -12.15 9.13 23.62
CA SER A 286 -11.89 7.81 24.23
C SER A 286 -11.93 7.89 25.76
N VAL A 287 -11.17 8.84 26.33
CA VAL A 287 -11.19 9.14 27.77
C VAL A 287 -12.58 9.50 28.28
N LEU A 288 -13.31 10.35 27.55
CA LEU A 288 -14.66 10.76 27.94
C LEU A 288 -15.64 9.58 27.89
N SER A 289 -15.52 8.69 26.91
CA SER A 289 -16.36 7.51 26.72
C SER A 289 -16.16 6.47 27.83
N GLU A 290 -14.90 6.18 28.20
CA GLU A 290 -14.59 5.31 29.35
C GLU A 290 -15.14 5.92 30.66
N ARG A 291 -14.88 7.22 30.88
CA ARG A 291 -15.34 7.94 32.07
C ARG A 291 -16.85 8.18 32.10
N SER A 292 -17.59 7.91 31.02
CA SER A 292 -19.03 8.15 30.92
C SER A 292 -19.83 6.86 30.62
N PRO A 293 -19.83 5.87 31.51
CA PRO A 293 -20.48 4.58 31.28
C PRO A 293 -22.00 4.68 31.01
N ASN A 294 -22.67 5.78 31.40
CA ASN A 294 -24.09 6.02 31.11
C ASN A 294 -24.35 6.80 29.80
N LEU A 295 -23.33 7.22 29.06
CA LEU A 295 -23.46 7.98 27.80
C LEU A 295 -22.78 7.30 26.61
N PHE A 296 -23.34 7.44 25.42
CA PHE A 296 -22.60 7.33 24.16
C PHE A 296 -21.95 8.68 23.86
N ILE A 297 -20.69 8.65 23.44
CA ILE A 297 -19.89 9.82 23.07
C ILE A 297 -19.11 9.41 21.83
N GLU A 298 -19.36 10.08 20.71
CA GLU A 298 -18.89 9.71 19.38
C GLU A 298 -18.56 10.99 18.57
N PRO A 299 -17.68 10.94 17.56
CA PRO A 299 -17.49 12.05 16.63
C PRO A 299 -18.75 12.42 15.81
N SER A 300 -18.77 13.62 15.23
CA SER A 300 -19.81 14.07 14.29
C SER A 300 -19.46 13.66 12.84
N TRP A 301 -19.93 12.50 12.40
CA TRP A 301 -19.66 11.90 11.08
C TRP A 301 -20.38 12.63 9.91
N GLN A 302 -19.68 12.87 8.79
CA GLN A 302 -20.13 13.68 7.63
C GLN A 302 -21.26 13.06 6.77
N ARG A 303 -22.05 13.88 6.02
CA ARG A 303 -23.25 13.48 5.21
C ARG A 303 -23.60 14.47 4.08
N TYR A 304 -24.28 14.00 3.01
CA TYR A 304 -24.55 14.74 1.75
C TYR A 304 -26.04 14.81 1.31
N ILE A 305 -26.35 15.49 0.19
CA ILE A 305 -27.71 15.88 -0.31
C ILE A 305 -28.07 15.15 -1.62
N GLN A 306 -29.36 15.02 -1.96
CA GLN A 306 -29.85 14.29 -3.14
C GLN A 306 -30.50 15.17 -4.23
N VAL A 307 -30.09 14.92 -5.48
CA VAL A 307 -30.90 15.13 -6.71
C VAL A 307 -31.83 13.89 -6.86
N GLU A 308 -32.41 13.57 -8.02
CA GLU A 308 -32.51 12.13 -8.36
C GLU A 308 -31.09 11.67 -8.75
N SER A 309 -30.36 11.37 -7.68
CA SER A 309 -29.02 10.77 -7.69
C SER A 309 -28.97 9.53 -8.56
N PHE A 310 -27.77 9.21 -9.06
CA PHE A 310 -27.54 8.02 -9.85
C PHE A 310 -27.98 6.77 -9.08
N SER A 311 -29.01 6.10 -9.61
CA SER A 311 -29.44 4.80 -9.13
C SER A 311 -28.86 3.72 -10.06
N PRO A 312 -27.99 2.83 -9.56
CA PRO A 312 -27.64 1.60 -10.24
C PRO A 312 -28.90 0.83 -10.68
N ASP A 313 -29.05 0.62 -11.99
CA ASP A 313 -30.10 -0.23 -12.55
C ASP A 313 -29.75 -1.72 -12.29
N PRO A 314 -30.70 -2.67 -12.41
CA PRO A 314 -30.55 -4.05 -11.92
C PRO A 314 -29.42 -4.92 -12.52
N ARG A 315 -28.57 -4.36 -13.39
CA ARG A 315 -27.40 -5.01 -14.02
C ARG A 315 -26.12 -4.17 -13.95
N TYR A 316 -26.16 -2.97 -13.36
CA TYR A 316 -25.02 -2.07 -13.25
C TYR A 316 -23.81 -2.77 -12.61
N ASP A 317 -23.97 -3.22 -11.36
CA ASP A 317 -22.98 -3.90 -10.51
C ASP A 317 -22.36 -5.19 -11.11
N THR A 318 -22.85 -5.67 -12.25
CA THR A 318 -22.41 -6.94 -12.87
C THR A 318 -22.00 -6.78 -14.34
N TYR A 319 -22.32 -5.65 -14.98
CA TYR A 319 -22.16 -5.52 -16.44
C TYR A 319 -21.83 -4.10 -16.94
N GLN A 320 -21.96 -3.05 -16.12
CA GLN A 320 -21.73 -1.68 -16.57
C GLN A 320 -20.90 -0.82 -15.61
N TRP A 321 -20.68 -1.28 -14.36
CA TRP A 321 -20.04 -0.48 -13.31
C TRP A 321 -18.71 0.12 -13.78
N TRP A 322 -17.77 -0.70 -14.22
CA TRP A 322 -16.42 -0.27 -14.62
C TRP A 322 -16.44 0.77 -15.76
N ASN A 323 -17.39 0.65 -16.71
CA ASN A 323 -17.45 1.52 -17.88
C ASN A 323 -18.25 2.83 -17.65
N PHE A 324 -18.76 3.02 -16.43
CA PHE A 324 -19.38 4.26 -15.96
C PHE A 324 -18.49 4.97 -14.93
N ASP A 325 -17.86 4.18 -14.05
CA ASP A 325 -16.93 4.60 -12.98
C ASP A 325 -15.69 5.31 -13.54
N VAL A 326 -14.96 4.68 -14.46
CA VAL A 326 -13.74 5.23 -15.11
C VAL A 326 -13.94 6.54 -15.90
N VAL A 327 -15.18 6.95 -16.13
CA VAL A 327 -15.55 8.20 -16.82
C VAL A 327 -16.38 9.16 -15.95
N ASN A 328 -16.51 8.84 -14.64
CA ASN A 328 -17.27 9.56 -13.63
C ASN A 328 -18.69 9.96 -14.09
N ILE A 329 -19.39 9.03 -14.74
CA ILE A 329 -20.80 9.22 -15.13
C ILE A 329 -21.73 9.23 -13.90
N PRO A 330 -21.60 8.35 -12.89
CA PRO A 330 -22.46 8.38 -11.70
C PRO A 330 -22.42 9.73 -10.97
N GLU A 331 -21.23 10.27 -10.74
CA GLU A 331 -20.93 11.52 -10.04
C GLU A 331 -21.48 12.72 -10.83
N ALA A 332 -21.28 12.70 -12.15
CA ALA A 332 -21.86 13.69 -13.04
C ALA A 332 -23.40 13.65 -13.05
N LEU A 333 -24.01 12.46 -13.02
CA LEU A 333 -25.46 12.28 -12.94
C LEU A 333 -26.02 12.58 -11.54
N ASP A 334 -25.21 12.50 -10.48
CA ASP A 334 -25.54 13.02 -9.16
C ASP A 334 -25.64 14.56 -9.16
N ILE A 335 -24.85 15.25 -9.99
CA ILE A 335 -24.93 16.71 -10.15
C ILE A 335 -26.05 17.12 -11.11
N ILE A 336 -26.13 16.53 -12.31
CA ILE A 336 -27.07 16.97 -13.35
C ILE A 336 -28.43 16.25 -13.29
N GLY A 337 -28.56 15.20 -12.48
CA GLY A 337 -29.72 14.30 -12.38
C GLY A 337 -29.68 13.17 -13.40
N GLN A 338 -30.09 11.97 -13.01
CA GLN A 338 -30.08 10.77 -13.87
C GLN A 338 -31.10 10.80 -15.04
N GLU A 339 -32.06 11.73 -15.05
CA GLU A 339 -33.17 11.73 -16.01
C GLU A 339 -32.81 12.34 -17.37
N VAL A 340 -33.41 11.83 -18.45
CA VAL A 340 -32.98 12.10 -19.83
C VAL A 340 -33.10 13.59 -20.21
N LYS A 341 -31.94 14.19 -20.54
CA LYS A 341 -31.74 15.57 -20.97
C LYS A 341 -32.07 15.76 -22.46
N PRO A 342 -32.34 16.99 -22.94
CA PRO A 342 -32.57 17.28 -24.37
C PRO A 342 -31.28 17.25 -25.24
N VAL A 343 -30.26 16.49 -24.81
CA VAL A 343 -28.98 16.26 -25.50
C VAL A 343 -29.23 15.33 -26.69
N ASN A 344 -29.17 15.86 -27.90
CA ASN A 344 -29.39 15.08 -29.12
C ASN A 344 -28.05 14.76 -29.79
N VAL A 345 -27.74 13.46 -29.87
CA VAL A 345 -26.52 12.89 -30.47
C VAL A 345 -26.89 12.19 -31.78
N ALA A 346 -26.26 12.54 -32.91
CA ALA A 346 -26.48 11.82 -34.17
C ALA A 346 -25.58 10.59 -34.25
N VAL A 347 -26.16 9.39 -34.28
CA VAL A 347 -25.41 8.12 -34.41
C VAL A 347 -25.46 7.66 -35.86
N LEU A 348 -24.32 7.67 -36.54
CA LEU A 348 -24.19 7.16 -37.91
C LEU A 348 -23.64 5.73 -37.83
N ASP A 349 -24.49 4.74 -38.09
CA ASP A 349 -24.16 3.32 -37.89
C ASP A 349 -25.08 2.40 -38.72
N SER A 350 -25.28 1.13 -38.34
CA SER A 350 -26.14 0.16 -39.04
C SER A 350 -27.65 0.40 -38.86
N GLY A 351 -28.08 1.19 -37.87
CA GLY A 351 -29.47 1.63 -37.70
C GLY A 351 -29.94 1.69 -36.24
N SER A 352 -31.26 1.83 -36.07
CA SER A 352 -31.99 1.77 -34.79
C SER A 352 -32.67 0.42 -34.52
N PRO A 353 -33.01 0.12 -33.25
CA PRO A 353 -33.90 -0.99 -32.95
C PRO A 353 -35.30 -0.74 -33.51
N PHE A 354 -35.93 -1.77 -34.06
CA PHE A 354 -37.33 -1.72 -34.47
C PHE A 354 -38.26 -1.42 -33.27
N SER A 355 -39.35 -0.71 -33.52
CA SER A 355 -40.40 -0.37 -32.53
C SER A 355 -41.14 -1.54 -31.83
N ILE A 356 -40.68 -2.78 -32.02
CA ILE A 356 -41.16 -3.99 -31.34
C ILE A 356 -40.10 -4.64 -30.42
N ASP A 357 -38.86 -4.16 -30.46
CA ASP A 357 -37.77 -4.65 -29.61
C ASP A 357 -37.73 -3.88 -28.27
N PRO A 358 -37.39 -4.51 -27.13
CA PRO A 358 -37.22 -3.84 -25.85
C PRO A 358 -36.26 -2.65 -25.87
N ALA A 359 -35.21 -2.66 -26.70
CA ALA A 359 -34.27 -1.53 -26.82
C ALA A 359 -34.93 -0.25 -27.34
N TYR A 360 -36.03 -0.33 -28.08
CA TYR A 360 -36.81 0.84 -28.49
C TYR A 360 -37.64 1.43 -27.33
N ALA A 361 -37.88 0.65 -26.27
CA ALA A 361 -38.59 1.10 -25.07
C ALA A 361 -37.63 1.51 -23.93
N GLY A 362 -36.53 0.78 -23.76
CA GLY A 362 -35.48 1.02 -22.77
C GLY A 362 -34.38 1.99 -23.21
N SER A 363 -34.43 2.52 -24.44
CA SER A 363 -33.49 3.55 -24.92
C SER A 363 -34.19 4.60 -25.79
N ILE A 364 -33.67 5.84 -25.79
CA ILE A 364 -34.31 6.99 -26.46
C ILE A 364 -33.75 7.23 -27.87
N PHE A 365 -34.31 6.49 -28.84
CA PHE A 365 -34.08 6.66 -30.28
C PHE A 365 -35.15 7.53 -30.96
N ASP A 366 -34.81 8.76 -31.37
CA ASP A 366 -35.66 9.60 -32.24
C ASP A 366 -35.58 9.19 -33.71
N THR A 367 -36.07 7.99 -34.04
CA THR A 367 -36.16 7.47 -35.42
C THR A 367 -36.90 8.45 -36.36
N GLN A 368 -37.89 9.16 -35.82
CA GLN A 368 -38.61 10.27 -36.45
C GLN A 368 -37.72 11.44 -36.96
N TRP A 369 -36.54 11.65 -36.37
CA TRP A 369 -35.55 12.64 -36.79
C TRP A 369 -34.36 12.00 -37.54
N GLY A 370 -34.22 10.69 -37.42
CA GLY A 370 -33.30 9.86 -38.20
C GLY A 370 -33.65 9.76 -39.68
N TRP A 371 -32.87 9.01 -40.43
CA TRP A 371 -33.06 8.75 -41.88
C TRP A 371 -32.15 7.59 -42.32
N ASP A 372 -32.62 6.76 -43.24
CA ASP A 372 -31.84 5.71 -43.88
C ASP A 372 -31.14 6.25 -45.13
N MET A 373 -29.82 6.16 -45.20
CA MET A 373 -29.04 6.68 -46.34
C MET A 373 -28.78 5.65 -47.44
N GLU A 374 -28.92 4.36 -47.17
CA GLU A 374 -28.75 3.27 -48.16
C GLU A 374 -30.04 3.05 -48.95
N ASP A 375 -31.17 2.93 -48.26
CA ASP A 375 -32.51 2.80 -48.87
C ASP A 375 -33.16 4.18 -49.19
N ASN A 376 -32.59 5.28 -48.67
CA ASN A 376 -33.03 6.67 -48.84
C ASN A 376 -34.48 6.96 -48.42
N ASP A 377 -34.80 6.60 -47.18
CA ASP A 377 -36.16 6.51 -46.64
C ASP A 377 -36.19 6.92 -45.13
N PRO A 378 -37.34 7.29 -44.55
CA PRO A 378 -37.43 7.80 -43.18
C PRO A 378 -37.28 6.74 -42.06
N LEU A 379 -37.03 5.46 -42.37
CA LEU A 379 -36.98 4.33 -41.44
C LEU A 379 -35.54 3.82 -41.25
N ALA A 380 -34.77 4.48 -40.37
CA ALA A 380 -33.39 4.12 -40.08
C ALA A 380 -33.20 2.81 -39.27
N ASP A 381 -34.17 1.88 -39.30
CA ASP A 381 -34.16 0.64 -38.54
C ASP A 381 -33.14 -0.37 -39.10
N ASP A 382 -32.39 -1.07 -38.24
CA ASP A 382 -31.32 -1.96 -38.67
C ASP A 382 -31.83 -3.32 -39.19
N GLU A 383 -31.74 -3.57 -40.50
CA GLU A 383 -32.13 -4.85 -41.10
C GLU A 383 -31.38 -6.08 -40.54
N GLU A 384 -30.15 -5.95 -40.00
CA GLU A 384 -29.42 -7.10 -39.45
C GLU A 384 -30.17 -7.74 -38.27
N PHE A 385 -30.93 -6.93 -37.52
CA PHE A 385 -31.86 -7.38 -36.49
C PHE A 385 -32.87 -8.42 -37.01
N THR A 386 -33.38 -8.23 -38.25
CA THR A 386 -34.37 -9.15 -38.85
C THR A 386 -33.80 -10.55 -39.12
N THR A 387 -32.47 -10.67 -39.17
CA THR A 387 -31.75 -11.93 -39.33
C THR A 387 -31.45 -12.63 -37.99
N GLY A 388 -31.65 -11.95 -36.87
CA GLY A 388 -31.26 -12.42 -35.53
C GLY A 388 -29.76 -12.30 -35.25
N SER A 389 -29.10 -11.34 -35.91
CA SER A 389 -27.67 -11.01 -35.74
C SER A 389 -27.49 -9.81 -34.82
N PHE A 390 -26.26 -9.58 -34.35
CA PHE A 390 -25.87 -8.40 -33.57
C PHE A 390 -26.08 -7.11 -34.39
N SER A 391 -26.99 -6.23 -33.96
CA SER A 391 -27.12 -4.88 -34.52
C SER A 391 -26.13 -3.94 -33.82
N HIS A 392 -25.16 -3.45 -34.60
CA HIS A 392 -24.09 -2.59 -34.10
C HIS A 392 -24.61 -1.19 -33.73
N GLY A 393 -25.43 -0.58 -34.58
CA GLY A 393 -26.05 0.71 -34.33
C GLY A 393 -27.01 0.74 -33.13
N THR A 394 -27.71 -0.37 -32.86
CA THR A 394 -28.54 -0.50 -31.66
C THR A 394 -27.68 -0.50 -30.39
N HIS A 395 -26.54 -1.21 -30.39
CA HIS A 395 -25.58 -1.23 -29.28
C HIS A 395 -24.98 0.15 -29.04
N VAL A 396 -24.35 0.73 -30.07
CA VAL A 396 -23.73 2.06 -30.08
C VAL A 396 -24.71 3.16 -29.65
N GLY A 397 -25.96 3.11 -30.11
CA GLY A 397 -26.99 4.08 -29.71
C GLY A 397 -27.50 3.86 -28.28
N SER A 398 -27.59 2.62 -27.82
CA SER A 398 -28.04 2.31 -26.45
C SER A 398 -26.99 2.69 -25.40
N THR A 399 -25.69 2.57 -25.68
CA THR A 399 -24.61 3.08 -24.81
C THR A 399 -24.81 4.56 -24.44
N ILE A 400 -25.31 5.39 -25.37
CA ILE A 400 -25.62 6.81 -25.13
C ILE A 400 -26.96 7.02 -24.43
N SER A 401 -27.99 6.25 -24.83
CA SER A 401 -29.41 6.64 -24.64
C SER A 401 -30.29 5.64 -23.89
N MET A 402 -29.70 4.63 -23.24
CA MET A 402 -30.44 3.75 -22.32
C MET A 402 -31.06 4.55 -21.16
N LEU A 403 -32.20 4.08 -20.65
CA LEU A 403 -32.94 4.71 -19.58
C LEU A 403 -32.43 4.30 -18.20
N ASN A 404 -32.20 5.29 -17.34
CA ASN A 404 -32.05 5.08 -15.90
C ASN A 404 -33.47 4.99 -15.29
N ASP A 405 -34.10 3.80 -15.35
CA ASP A 405 -35.51 3.61 -14.95
C ASP A 405 -35.79 2.38 -14.05
N GLY A 406 -34.75 1.68 -13.58
CA GLY A 406 -34.84 0.58 -12.63
C GLY A 406 -35.26 -0.77 -13.23
N ILE A 407 -35.05 -0.97 -14.54
CA ILE A 407 -35.49 -2.15 -15.29
C ILE A 407 -34.32 -2.99 -15.79
N ASP A 408 -33.38 -2.39 -16.52
CA ASP A 408 -32.36 -3.13 -17.27
C ASP A 408 -30.92 -2.74 -16.93
N GLY A 409 -30.48 -1.57 -17.37
CA GLY A 409 -29.12 -1.05 -17.24
C GLY A 409 -29.12 0.47 -17.42
N ASN A 410 -28.03 1.14 -17.05
CA ASN A 410 -27.94 2.60 -17.08
C ASN A 410 -27.50 3.14 -18.45
N GLY A 411 -27.73 4.44 -18.66
CA GLY A 411 -27.29 5.20 -19.83
C GLY A 411 -26.93 6.66 -19.50
N MET A 412 -26.27 7.35 -20.42
CA MET A 412 -25.70 8.69 -20.21
C MET A 412 -26.74 9.85 -20.15
N ALA A 413 -28.00 9.57 -19.82
CA ALA A 413 -29.10 10.53 -19.81
C ALA A 413 -29.27 11.34 -21.12
N ALA A 414 -28.83 10.82 -22.27
CA ALA A 414 -28.85 11.50 -23.57
C ALA A 414 -29.81 10.83 -24.58
N ARG A 415 -29.98 11.42 -25.76
CA ARG A 415 -30.97 11.03 -26.79
C ARG A 415 -30.31 10.81 -28.14
N VAL A 416 -30.63 9.73 -28.83
CA VAL A 416 -30.00 9.36 -30.11
C VAL A 416 -30.90 9.65 -31.31
N THR A 417 -30.34 10.32 -32.31
CA THR A 417 -30.89 10.43 -33.67
C THR A 417 -30.17 9.44 -34.58
N PRO A 418 -30.80 8.31 -34.98
CA PRO A 418 -30.14 7.26 -35.76
C PRO A 418 -30.07 7.60 -37.25
N LEU A 419 -28.91 7.42 -37.88
CA LEU A 419 -28.73 7.48 -39.32
C LEU A 419 -28.11 6.16 -39.81
N ARG A 420 -28.89 5.37 -40.56
CA ARG A 420 -28.42 4.10 -41.17
C ARG A 420 -27.49 4.44 -42.33
N VAL A 421 -26.20 4.15 -42.15
CA VAL A 421 -25.10 4.34 -43.12
C VAL A 421 -24.17 3.13 -43.20
N CYS A 422 -24.50 2.02 -42.52
CA CYS A 422 -23.76 0.77 -42.55
C CYS A 422 -24.68 -0.40 -42.87
N TYR A 423 -24.11 -1.40 -43.52
CA TYR A 423 -24.73 -2.64 -43.92
C TYR A 423 -23.75 -3.80 -43.66
N GLN A 424 -24.22 -5.05 -43.75
CA GLN A 424 -23.52 -6.29 -43.37
C GLN A 424 -22.06 -6.49 -43.85
N ASN A 425 -21.57 -5.68 -44.80
CA ASN A 425 -20.21 -5.79 -45.36
C ASN A 425 -19.46 -4.45 -45.44
N GLY A 426 -19.90 -3.39 -44.74
CA GLY A 426 -19.21 -2.10 -44.67
C GLY A 426 -20.12 -0.90 -44.48
N CYS A 427 -19.54 0.32 -44.53
CA CYS A 427 -20.27 1.56 -44.36
C CYS A 427 -20.21 2.47 -45.60
N GLY A 428 -21.37 3.00 -45.95
CA GLY A 428 -21.71 3.85 -47.08
C GLY A 428 -23.24 4.03 -47.12
N PRO A 429 -23.78 5.16 -47.60
CA PRO A 429 -23.11 6.32 -48.17
C PRO A 429 -22.95 7.47 -47.15
N THR A 430 -21.96 7.36 -46.25
CA THR A 430 -21.73 8.27 -45.10
C THR A 430 -21.70 9.77 -45.45
N TYR A 431 -21.19 10.16 -46.62
CA TYR A 431 -21.19 11.56 -47.05
C TYR A 431 -22.60 12.16 -47.22
N ALA A 432 -23.61 11.34 -47.56
CA ALA A 432 -25.00 11.80 -47.62
C ALA A 432 -25.55 12.15 -46.23
N ALA A 433 -25.19 11.38 -45.20
CA ALA A 433 -25.52 11.70 -43.81
C ALA A 433 -24.90 13.03 -43.36
N TYR A 434 -23.65 13.31 -43.76
CA TYR A 434 -23.02 14.59 -43.42
C TYR A 434 -23.79 15.77 -44.05
N LEU A 435 -24.22 15.65 -45.33
CA LEU A 435 -25.06 16.67 -45.97
C LEU A 435 -26.43 16.82 -45.28
N TYR A 436 -27.06 15.70 -44.88
CA TYR A 436 -28.34 15.67 -44.16
C TYR A 436 -28.27 16.37 -42.79
N LEU A 437 -27.20 16.15 -42.01
CA LEU A 437 -26.98 16.86 -40.75
C LEU A 437 -26.60 18.33 -40.96
N ASN A 438 -25.80 18.62 -41.99
CA ASN A 438 -25.32 19.98 -42.28
C ASN A 438 -26.44 20.90 -42.80
N GLY A 439 -27.57 20.33 -43.23
CA GLY A 439 -28.70 21.04 -43.84
C GLY A 439 -28.54 21.29 -45.34
N ASP A 440 -27.57 20.63 -45.99
CA ASP A 440 -27.27 20.78 -47.41
C ASP A 440 -28.29 20.08 -48.32
N ALA A 441 -28.28 20.43 -49.60
CA ALA A 441 -29.03 19.70 -50.62
C ALA A 441 -28.49 18.27 -50.77
N ASN A 442 -29.34 17.28 -50.52
CA ASN A 442 -29.02 15.86 -50.50
C ASN A 442 -30.24 15.03 -50.99
N ASP A 443 -30.03 13.74 -51.26
CA ASP A 443 -31.02 12.91 -51.98
C ASP A 443 -32.27 12.51 -51.15
N SER A 444 -32.28 12.73 -49.83
CA SER A 444 -33.50 12.60 -49.00
C SER A 444 -34.55 13.68 -49.31
N GLY A 445 -34.13 14.80 -49.90
CA GLY A 445 -34.95 15.99 -50.06
C GLY A 445 -35.27 16.74 -48.75
N THR A 446 -34.70 16.33 -47.61
CA THR A 446 -34.91 16.92 -46.29
C THR A 446 -33.60 16.97 -45.47
N ASN A 447 -33.67 17.30 -44.19
CA ASN A 447 -32.52 17.37 -43.27
C ASN A 447 -32.95 17.26 -41.81
N PHE A 448 -31.98 17.07 -40.91
CA PHE A 448 -32.23 16.94 -39.47
C PHE A 448 -33.08 18.10 -38.92
N ALA A 449 -32.71 19.36 -39.19
CA ALA A 449 -33.40 20.53 -38.67
C ALA A 449 -34.87 20.64 -39.14
N GLN A 450 -35.21 20.10 -40.32
CA GLN A 450 -36.60 19.99 -40.78
C GLN A 450 -37.35 18.87 -40.05
N ARG A 451 -36.77 17.67 -39.91
CA ARG A 451 -37.43 16.52 -39.28
C ARG A 451 -37.55 16.65 -37.75
N SER A 452 -36.60 17.32 -37.10
CA SER A 452 -36.65 17.64 -35.66
C SER A 452 -37.48 18.89 -35.32
N ASN A 453 -37.98 19.63 -36.31
CA ASN A 453 -38.60 20.95 -36.12
C ASN A 453 -37.66 21.93 -35.37
N GLY A 454 -36.38 21.91 -35.74
CA GLY A 454 -35.37 22.87 -35.27
C GLY A 454 -34.73 22.55 -33.92
N GLN A 455 -34.66 21.27 -33.51
CA GLN A 455 -33.84 20.89 -32.35
C GLN A 455 -32.35 21.12 -32.62
N LYS A 456 -31.60 21.33 -31.54
CA LYS A 456 -30.14 21.47 -31.54
C LYS A 456 -29.49 20.08 -31.64
N LEU A 457 -28.63 19.89 -32.62
CA LEU A 457 -27.68 18.77 -32.65
C LEU A 457 -26.49 19.15 -31.79
N HIS A 458 -26.17 18.36 -30.76
CA HIS A 458 -25.09 18.70 -29.83
C HIS A 458 -23.79 18.03 -30.26
N SER A 459 -23.86 16.72 -30.47
CA SER A 459 -22.72 15.89 -30.86
C SER A 459 -23.11 14.83 -31.90
N MET A 460 -22.11 14.13 -32.40
CA MET A 460 -22.22 13.17 -33.49
C MET A 460 -21.24 12.02 -33.27
N ASN A 461 -21.72 10.79 -33.42
CA ASN A 461 -20.93 9.57 -33.30
C ASN A 461 -20.73 8.89 -34.66
N MET A 462 -19.50 8.43 -34.91
CA MET A 462 -19.13 7.62 -36.08
C MET A 462 -18.27 6.43 -35.65
N SER A 463 -18.91 5.34 -35.20
CA SER A 463 -18.27 4.09 -34.75
C SER A 463 -17.77 3.20 -35.90
N TYR A 464 -17.37 3.80 -37.02
CA TYR A 464 -16.82 3.13 -38.19
C TYR A 464 -15.52 3.81 -38.65
N GLY A 465 -14.65 3.04 -39.29
CA GLY A 465 -13.42 3.55 -39.88
C GLY A 465 -12.85 2.61 -40.95
N GLY A 466 -12.04 3.15 -41.85
CA GLY A 466 -11.41 2.38 -42.92
C GLY A 466 -10.09 2.97 -43.42
N SER A 467 -9.34 2.17 -44.17
CA SER A 467 -8.15 2.63 -44.89
C SER A 467 -8.54 3.25 -46.23
N GLY A 468 -8.05 4.47 -46.49
CA GLY A 468 -8.37 5.23 -47.70
C GLY A 468 -9.12 6.53 -47.41
N GLY A 469 -8.39 7.54 -46.94
CA GLY A 469 -8.87 8.90 -46.74
C GLY A 469 -7.73 9.91 -46.74
N SER A 470 -8.05 11.18 -46.48
CA SER A 470 -7.06 12.24 -46.22
C SER A 470 -7.74 13.42 -45.53
N ALA A 471 -6.97 14.22 -44.78
CA ALA A 471 -7.44 15.45 -44.14
C ALA A 471 -8.02 16.47 -45.14
N THR A 472 -7.64 16.36 -46.41
CA THR A 472 -8.11 17.19 -47.54
C THR A 472 -9.24 16.55 -48.35
N SER A 473 -9.77 15.40 -47.92
CA SER A 473 -10.91 14.74 -48.57
C SER A 473 -12.20 15.52 -48.36
N SER A 474 -13.14 15.43 -49.31
CA SER A 474 -14.46 16.07 -49.20
C SER A 474 -15.18 15.71 -47.90
N SER A 475 -15.03 14.45 -47.45
CA SER A 475 -15.57 13.96 -46.17
C SER A 475 -15.03 14.75 -44.98
N CYS A 476 -13.71 14.87 -44.83
CA CYS A 476 -13.12 15.63 -43.72
C CYS A 476 -13.46 17.12 -43.81
N LEU A 477 -13.49 17.70 -45.00
CA LEU A 477 -13.90 19.11 -45.19
C LEU A 477 -15.35 19.34 -44.76
N LYS A 478 -16.26 18.40 -45.06
CA LYS A 478 -17.68 18.48 -44.66
C LYS A 478 -17.90 18.22 -43.16
N LEU A 479 -17.10 17.35 -42.55
CA LEU A 479 -17.08 17.16 -41.09
C LEU A 479 -16.54 18.42 -40.39
N GLY A 480 -15.51 19.08 -40.95
CA GLY A 480 -15.05 20.39 -40.50
C GLY A 480 -16.14 21.48 -40.57
N GLU A 481 -16.95 21.51 -41.64
CA GLU A 481 -18.12 22.42 -41.73
C GLU A 481 -19.20 22.14 -40.66
N LEU A 482 -19.38 20.88 -40.26
CA LEU A 482 -20.30 20.49 -39.18
C LEU A 482 -19.76 20.93 -37.81
N ALA A 483 -18.47 20.73 -37.57
CA ALA A 483 -17.78 21.22 -36.37
C ALA A 483 -17.80 22.75 -36.27
N ASP A 484 -17.65 23.46 -37.39
CA ASP A 484 -17.77 24.93 -37.48
C ASP A 484 -19.21 25.45 -37.34
N LYS A 485 -20.22 24.56 -37.33
CA LYS A 485 -21.60 24.85 -36.89
C LYS A 485 -21.84 24.50 -35.41
N GLY A 486 -20.80 24.08 -34.69
CA GLY A 486 -20.85 23.74 -33.28
C GLY A 486 -21.31 22.31 -32.99
N VAL A 487 -21.26 21.37 -33.95
CA VAL A 487 -21.50 19.94 -33.67
C VAL A 487 -20.19 19.29 -33.24
N LEU A 488 -20.15 18.69 -32.04
CA LEU A 488 -18.94 18.01 -31.56
C LEU A 488 -18.89 16.56 -32.07
N ILE A 489 -17.86 16.19 -32.82
CA ILE A 489 -17.84 14.94 -33.61
C ILE A 489 -16.82 13.95 -33.02
N ALA A 490 -17.30 12.82 -32.51
CA ALA A 490 -16.50 11.68 -32.09
C ALA A 490 -16.49 10.57 -33.17
N SER A 491 -15.36 9.87 -33.30
CA SER A 491 -15.25 8.70 -34.19
C SER A 491 -14.22 7.71 -33.65
N SER A 492 -14.48 6.41 -33.81
CA SER A 492 -13.59 5.34 -33.37
C SER A 492 -12.19 5.44 -34.00
N SER A 493 -11.11 5.43 -33.21
CA SER A 493 -9.73 5.46 -33.74
C SER A 493 -9.39 4.22 -34.60
N GLY A 494 -10.12 3.12 -34.37
CA GLY A 494 -10.06 1.86 -35.11
C GLY A 494 -9.49 0.72 -34.28
N ASN A 495 -9.70 -0.50 -34.75
CA ASN A 495 -9.25 -1.73 -34.07
C ASN A 495 -8.01 -2.33 -34.77
N GLY A 496 -7.05 -1.47 -35.15
CA GLY A 496 -5.87 -1.85 -35.94
C GLY A 496 -4.58 -2.04 -35.13
N GLY A 497 -4.60 -1.73 -33.82
CA GLY A 497 -3.42 -1.76 -32.97
C GLY A 497 -2.39 -0.67 -33.28
N ILE A 498 -1.16 -0.90 -32.82
CA ILE A 498 -0.10 0.11 -32.73
C ILE A 498 0.24 0.71 -34.12
N GLY A 499 0.19 2.05 -34.21
CA GLY A 499 0.56 2.81 -35.42
C GLY A 499 -0.47 2.78 -36.56
N SER A 500 -1.68 2.28 -36.32
CA SER A 500 -2.76 2.23 -37.32
C SER A 500 -3.55 3.54 -37.36
N ILE A 501 -3.87 4.03 -38.57
CA ILE A 501 -4.61 5.29 -38.79
C ILE A 501 -5.90 5.01 -39.59
N GLY A 502 -7.04 5.36 -39.02
CA GLY A 502 -8.37 5.24 -39.64
C GLY A 502 -8.94 6.58 -40.15
N TRP A 503 -9.84 6.50 -41.13
CA TRP A 503 -10.69 7.61 -41.57
C TRP A 503 -12.16 7.18 -41.44
N PRO A 504 -13.09 8.03 -40.94
CA PRO A 504 -12.97 9.49 -40.78
C PRO A 504 -12.34 9.97 -39.46
N SER A 505 -11.90 9.11 -38.54
CA SER A 505 -11.36 9.51 -37.24
C SER A 505 -10.15 10.46 -37.33
N ALA A 506 -9.21 10.27 -38.26
CA ALA A 506 -8.10 11.20 -38.50
C ALA A 506 -8.48 12.51 -39.26
N CYS A 507 -9.77 12.82 -39.44
CA CYS A 507 -10.19 14.09 -40.03
C CYS A 507 -9.95 15.27 -39.07
N PRO A 508 -9.42 16.41 -39.54
CA PRO A 508 -9.38 17.64 -38.74
C PRO A 508 -10.77 18.01 -38.23
N LYS A 509 -10.85 18.42 -36.97
CA LYS A 509 -12.09 18.71 -36.22
C LYS A 509 -12.99 17.49 -35.92
N VAL A 510 -12.43 16.29 -35.94
CA VAL A 510 -13.05 15.06 -35.40
C VAL A 510 -12.17 14.54 -34.28
N TYR A 511 -12.78 14.19 -33.14
CA TYR A 511 -12.09 13.54 -32.04
C TYR A 511 -11.99 12.03 -32.33
N ALA A 512 -10.79 11.53 -32.58
CA ALA A 512 -10.57 10.09 -32.67
C ALA A 512 -10.52 9.51 -31.25
N VAL A 513 -11.46 8.62 -30.94
CA VAL A 513 -11.63 8.05 -29.59
C VAL A 513 -10.93 6.70 -29.50
N GLY A 514 -9.95 6.60 -28.61
CA GLY A 514 -9.29 5.34 -28.23
C GLY A 514 -10.14 4.50 -27.28
N ALA A 515 -9.88 3.20 -27.24
CA ALA A 515 -10.57 2.25 -26.35
C ALA A 515 -9.72 1.86 -25.13
N THR A 516 -10.34 1.88 -23.95
CA THR A 516 -9.81 1.28 -22.71
C THR A 516 -10.63 0.05 -22.27
N ASN A 517 -10.00 -0.82 -21.48
CA ASN A 517 -10.61 -1.95 -20.77
C ASN A 517 -10.85 -1.61 -19.29
N GLY A 518 -11.39 -2.55 -18.49
CA GLY A 518 -11.73 -2.36 -17.05
C GLY A 518 -10.55 -2.25 -16.09
N THR A 519 -9.41 -1.75 -16.57
CA THR A 519 -8.22 -1.43 -15.75
C THR A 519 -7.52 -0.15 -16.24
N ASP A 520 -8.26 0.70 -16.96
CA ASP A 520 -7.82 2.01 -17.45
C ASP A 520 -6.63 1.96 -18.41
N ARG A 521 -6.35 0.76 -18.96
CA ARG A 521 -5.32 0.52 -19.97
C ARG A 521 -5.96 0.57 -21.34
N ARG A 522 -5.19 1.04 -22.33
CA ARG A 522 -5.58 0.98 -23.75
C ARG A 522 -5.78 -0.49 -24.17
N SER A 523 -7.02 -0.87 -24.52
CA SER A 523 -7.37 -2.23 -24.97
C SER A 523 -6.45 -2.68 -26.11
N SER A 524 -6.06 -3.97 -26.13
CA SER A 524 -4.94 -4.45 -26.97
C SER A 524 -5.07 -4.08 -28.45
N TYR A 525 -6.29 -4.11 -28.99
CA TYR A 525 -6.64 -3.83 -30.38
C TYR A 525 -6.75 -2.33 -30.75
N SER A 526 -6.84 -1.42 -29.77
CA SER A 526 -7.09 0.02 -30.01
C SER A 526 -5.98 0.63 -30.87
N SER A 527 -6.35 1.35 -31.95
CA SER A 527 -5.40 2.02 -32.83
C SER A 527 -4.65 3.14 -32.10
N THR A 528 -3.32 3.09 -32.07
CA THR A 528 -2.47 4.19 -31.56
C THR A 528 -1.94 5.06 -32.71
N ASN A 529 -2.09 6.38 -32.63
CA ASN A 529 -1.60 7.33 -33.64
C ASN A 529 -1.70 8.81 -33.19
N GLU A 530 -1.08 9.70 -33.96
CA GLU A 530 -1.03 11.17 -33.79
C GLU A 530 -2.39 11.91 -33.88
N TYR A 531 -3.52 11.20 -34.04
CA TYR A 531 -4.87 11.78 -34.10
C TYR A 531 -5.77 11.35 -32.94
N VAL A 532 -5.34 10.43 -32.07
CA VAL A 532 -6.10 10.04 -30.86
C VAL A 532 -6.23 11.27 -29.96
N ALA A 533 -7.46 11.73 -29.77
CA ALA A 533 -7.72 12.95 -29.00
C ALA A 533 -7.91 12.62 -27.51
N PHE A 534 -8.68 11.59 -27.21
CA PHE A 534 -8.92 11.08 -25.86
C PHE A 534 -9.38 9.63 -25.97
N SER A 535 -9.49 8.95 -24.84
CA SER A 535 -10.02 7.59 -24.78
C SER A 535 -11.26 7.48 -23.92
N ALA A 536 -11.97 6.38 -24.12
CA ALA A 536 -13.18 6.03 -23.38
C ALA A 536 -13.35 4.51 -23.33
N PRO A 537 -14.23 3.97 -22.48
CA PRO A 537 -14.46 2.54 -22.35
C PRO A 537 -14.85 1.88 -23.68
N GLY A 538 -13.98 1.01 -24.17
CA GLY A 538 -14.22 0.22 -25.37
C GLY A 538 -14.21 -1.28 -25.10
N GLY A 539 -13.71 -1.73 -23.94
CA GLY A 539 -13.75 -3.09 -23.44
C GLY A 539 -12.72 -4.05 -24.04
N GLU A 540 -12.77 -5.32 -23.63
CA GLU A 540 -11.93 -6.41 -24.11
C GLU A 540 -12.56 -7.78 -23.75
N TYR A 541 -12.37 -8.81 -24.59
CA TYR A 541 -12.74 -10.21 -24.26
C TYR A 541 -11.75 -10.84 -23.26
N SER A 542 -11.64 -10.22 -22.09
CA SER A 542 -10.92 -10.72 -20.93
C SER A 542 -11.49 -10.06 -19.69
N ASP A 543 -11.67 -10.85 -18.64
CA ASP A 543 -11.80 -10.43 -17.26
C ASP A 543 -10.41 -9.95 -16.77
N TRP A 544 -10.17 -8.63 -16.76
CA TRP A 544 -8.93 -8.00 -16.24
C TRP A 544 -9.11 -7.48 -14.80
N ASN A 545 -10.34 -7.17 -14.41
CA ASN A 545 -10.69 -6.69 -13.06
C ASN A 545 -10.86 -7.84 -12.02
N ALA A 546 -10.97 -9.10 -12.49
CA ALA A 546 -11.19 -10.33 -11.75
C ALA A 546 -12.59 -10.49 -11.09
N ASP A 547 -13.62 -9.82 -11.59
CA ASP A 547 -15.01 -9.89 -11.09
C ASP A 547 -15.78 -11.14 -11.57
N GLY A 548 -15.28 -11.83 -12.60
CA GLY A 548 -15.87 -13.03 -13.18
C GLY A 548 -16.69 -12.79 -14.46
N VAL A 549 -16.66 -11.57 -15.01
CA VAL A 549 -17.27 -11.16 -16.28
C VAL A 549 -16.18 -10.62 -17.21
N ASP A 550 -16.29 -10.83 -18.53
CA ASP A 550 -15.38 -10.17 -19.49
C ASP A 550 -15.61 -8.64 -19.44
N ASP A 551 -14.54 -7.82 -19.41
CA ASP A 551 -14.58 -6.36 -19.37
C ASP A 551 -15.11 -5.75 -20.68
N LEU A 552 -16.37 -6.03 -21.04
CA LEU A 552 -17.02 -5.59 -22.26
C LEU A 552 -17.95 -4.41 -21.98
N VAL A 553 -18.23 -3.60 -23.00
CA VAL A 553 -19.28 -2.57 -22.90
C VAL A 553 -20.63 -3.26 -23.13
N TYR A 554 -21.46 -3.33 -22.10
CA TYR A 554 -22.80 -3.93 -22.20
C TYR A 554 -23.85 -2.87 -22.54
N ALA A 555 -24.55 -3.09 -23.65
CA ALA A 555 -25.73 -2.33 -24.06
C ALA A 555 -26.68 -3.24 -24.85
N TYR A 556 -27.92 -2.83 -25.11
CA TYR A 556 -28.80 -3.61 -25.99
C TYR A 556 -28.22 -3.66 -27.42
N ALA A 557 -28.01 -4.85 -27.98
CA ALA A 557 -27.75 -4.98 -29.42
C ALA A 557 -28.96 -5.58 -30.16
N TYR A 558 -29.60 -6.62 -29.62
CA TYR A 558 -30.86 -7.18 -30.15
C TYR A 558 -31.49 -8.14 -29.14
N VAL A 559 -32.83 -8.17 -29.01
CA VAL A 559 -33.49 -9.12 -28.11
C VAL A 559 -34.26 -10.20 -28.88
N ASN A 560 -33.63 -11.37 -29.01
CA ASN A 560 -34.34 -12.62 -29.25
C ASN A 560 -34.56 -13.32 -27.90
N SER A 561 -35.72 -13.96 -27.70
CA SER A 561 -35.98 -14.77 -26.50
C SER A 561 -34.95 -15.89 -26.30
N SER A 562 -34.34 -16.36 -27.38
CA SER A 562 -33.23 -17.33 -27.37
C SER A 562 -31.93 -16.77 -26.81
N VAL A 563 -31.69 -15.45 -26.95
CA VAL A 563 -30.51 -14.77 -26.37
C VAL A 563 -30.71 -14.62 -24.86
N GLN A 564 -31.86 -14.11 -24.42
CA GLN A 564 -32.17 -14.00 -22.99
C GLN A 564 -32.05 -15.35 -22.26
N THR A 565 -32.48 -16.46 -22.86
CA THR A 565 -32.33 -17.79 -22.24
C THR A 565 -30.88 -18.30 -22.17
N ASN A 566 -29.99 -17.78 -23.01
CA ASN A 566 -28.57 -18.17 -23.03
C ASN A 566 -27.68 -17.21 -22.24
N ASN A 567 -28.12 -15.97 -22.05
CA ASN A 567 -27.42 -14.88 -21.34
C ASN A 567 -28.01 -14.66 -19.93
N ASN A 568 -28.45 -15.72 -19.26
CA ASN A 568 -29.03 -15.73 -17.89
C ASN A 568 -30.18 -14.72 -17.63
N GLY A 569 -30.87 -14.22 -18.65
CA GLY A 569 -31.92 -13.20 -18.54
C GLY A 569 -31.44 -11.76 -18.80
N ASN A 570 -30.17 -11.54 -19.14
CA ASN A 570 -29.65 -10.25 -19.55
C ASN A 570 -29.98 -9.96 -21.04
N PRO A 571 -30.71 -8.86 -21.35
CA PRO A 571 -30.99 -8.42 -22.73
C PRO A 571 -29.86 -7.56 -23.32
N MET A 572 -28.94 -7.05 -22.48
CA MET A 572 -27.72 -6.38 -22.94
C MET A 572 -26.69 -7.41 -23.40
N ILE A 573 -25.87 -7.01 -24.37
CA ILE A 573 -24.81 -7.84 -24.94
C ILE A 573 -23.50 -7.08 -24.77
N GLY A 574 -22.49 -7.74 -24.19
CA GLY A 574 -21.14 -7.21 -24.10
C GLY A 574 -20.48 -7.21 -25.48
N ALA A 575 -19.91 -6.07 -25.87
CA ALA A 575 -19.09 -5.94 -27.07
C ALA A 575 -17.79 -5.19 -26.75
N GLN A 576 -16.74 -5.46 -27.54
CA GLN A 576 -15.49 -4.69 -27.50
C GLN A 576 -15.21 -3.96 -28.81
N GLY A 577 -14.68 -2.75 -28.71
CA GLY A 577 -14.16 -1.98 -29.84
C GLY A 577 -13.96 -0.50 -29.53
N THR A 578 -13.14 0.17 -30.34
CA THR A 578 -13.16 1.66 -30.41
C THR A 578 -14.51 2.18 -30.90
N SER A 579 -15.31 1.32 -31.54
CA SER A 579 -16.73 1.50 -31.84
C SER A 579 -17.63 1.58 -30.60
N MET A 580 -17.21 1.04 -29.44
CA MET A 580 -17.90 1.14 -28.15
C MET A 580 -17.35 2.28 -27.28
N ALA A 581 -16.09 2.69 -27.49
CA ALA A 581 -15.52 3.90 -26.89
C ALA A 581 -16.10 5.20 -27.51
N SER A 582 -16.21 5.24 -28.85
CA SER A 582 -16.74 6.39 -29.59
C SER A 582 -18.11 6.91 -29.09
N PRO A 583 -19.13 6.06 -28.78
CA PRO A 583 -20.41 6.54 -28.25
C PRO A 583 -20.31 7.14 -26.84
N HIS A 584 -19.46 6.62 -25.94
CA HIS A 584 -19.18 7.28 -24.66
C HIS A 584 -18.63 8.70 -24.89
N GLY A 585 -17.64 8.85 -25.77
CA GLY A 585 -17.12 10.15 -26.18
C GLY A 585 -18.17 11.07 -26.81
N ALA A 586 -19.07 10.55 -27.64
CA ALA A 586 -20.13 11.33 -28.25
C ALA A 586 -21.20 11.78 -27.24
N GLY A 587 -21.57 10.93 -26.27
CA GLY A 587 -22.48 11.26 -25.17
C GLY A 587 -21.88 12.34 -24.27
N PHE A 588 -20.65 12.13 -23.82
CA PHE A 588 -19.84 13.09 -23.05
C PHE A 588 -19.78 14.47 -23.72
N LEU A 589 -19.34 14.54 -24.99
CA LEU A 589 -19.30 15.79 -25.76
C LEU A 589 -20.67 16.46 -25.88
N GLY A 590 -21.76 15.67 -25.94
CA GLY A 590 -23.13 16.19 -25.96
C GLY A 590 -23.55 16.80 -24.62
N LEU A 591 -23.18 16.15 -23.50
CA LEU A 591 -23.53 16.54 -22.13
C LEU A 591 -22.78 17.80 -21.68
N ILE A 592 -21.45 17.84 -21.83
CA ILE A 592 -20.64 19.03 -21.45
C ILE A 592 -21.10 20.27 -22.22
N LYS A 593 -21.45 20.09 -23.49
CA LYS A 593 -21.98 21.14 -24.35
C LYS A 593 -23.35 21.63 -23.89
N TYR A 594 -24.27 20.73 -23.56
CA TYR A 594 -25.57 21.09 -23.00
C TYR A 594 -25.44 21.77 -21.62
N TYR A 595 -24.51 21.30 -20.79
CA TYR A 595 -24.25 21.89 -19.47
C TYR A 595 -23.78 23.34 -19.60
N TYR A 596 -22.77 23.61 -20.43
CA TYR A 596 -22.29 24.96 -20.75
C TYR A 596 -23.37 25.84 -21.43
N GLU A 597 -24.09 25.31 -22.42
CA GLU A 597 -24.96 26.13 -23.30
C GLU A 597 -26.39 26.35 -22.78
N ASP A 598 -26.92 25.41 -22.00
CA ASP A 598 -28.34 25.33 -21.67
C ASP A 598 -28.62 25.16 -20.16
N ILE A 599 -27.65 24.71 -19.34
CA ILE A 599 -27.72 24.77 -17.87
C ILE A 599 -27.05 26.05 -17.34
N VAL A 600 -25.71 26.07 -17.32
CA VAL A 600 -24.86 27.02 -16.58
C VAL A 600 -24.81 28.41 -17.25
N LYS A 601 -24.54 28.46 -18.55
CA LYS A 601 -24.48 29.68 -19.39
C LYS A 601 -23.51 30.76 -18.88
N PRO A 602 -22.20 30.48 -18.75
CA PRO A 602 -21.21 31.47 -18.28
C PRO A 602 -21.05 32.68 -19.22
N PHE A 603 -21.55 32.61 -20.46
CA PHE A 603 -21.65 33.76 -21.36
C PHE A 603 -22.75 34.78 -20.99
N GLU A 604 -23.70 34.44 -20.11
CA GLU A 604 -24.68 35.41 -19.58
C GLU A 604 -24.08 36.31 -18.48
N SER A 605 -23.11 35.79 -17.69
CA SER A 605 -22.31 36.57 -16.74
C SER A 605 -21.12 37.26 -17.43
N ASN A 606 -20.43 36.56 -18.34
CA ASN A 606 -19.22 37.04 -19.01
C ASN A 606 -19.31 37.00 -20.55
N ALA A 607 -19.60 38.15 -21.16
CA ALA A 607 -19.79 38.30 -22.60
C ALA A 607 -18.51 38.21 -23.48
N SER A 608 -17.34 37.87 -22.93
CA SER A 608 -16.19 37.42 -23.75
C SER A 608 -16.23 35.92 -24.09
N LEU A 609 -17.02 35.13 -23.36
CA LEU A 609 -17.18 33.70 -23.60
C LEU A 609 -18.16 33.47 -24.78
N PRO A 610 -17.89 32.49 -25.66
CA PRO A 610 -18.76 32.20 -26.79
C PRO A 610 -20.10 31.61 -26.31
N THR A 611 -21.20 31.98 -26.96
CA THR A 611 -22.55 31.42 -26.67
C THR A 611 -22.77 30.02 -27.27
N SER A 612 -21.69 29.36 -27.68
CA SER A 612 -21.67 28.00 -28.20
C SER A 612 -20.30 27.40 -27.92
N LEU A 613 -20.28 26.20 -27.35
CA LEU A 613 -19.08 25.39 -27.19
C LEU A 613 -18.83 24.65 -28.52
N THR A 614 -17.74 24.95 -29.22
CA THR A 614 -17.37 24.33 -30.50
C THR A 614 -16.11 23.48 -30.35
N TYR A 615 -15.65 22.87 -31.45
CA TYR A 615 -14.38 22.13 -31.46
C TYR A 615 -13.23 22.97 -30.86
N VAL A 616 -13.15 24.26 -31.20
CA VAL A 616 -12.01 25.12 -30.81
C VAL A 616 -11.96 25.37 -29.30
N GLU A 617 -13.10 25.42 -28.61
CA GLU A 617 -13.15 25.57 -27.16
C GLU A 617 -12.79 24.25 -26.47
N VAL A 618 -13.37 23.12 -26.92
CA VAL A 618 -13.13 21.78 -26.35
C VAL A 618 -11.68 21.31 -26.56
N ASP A 619 -11.09 21.60 -27.72
CA ASP A 619 -9.68 21.30 -28.05
C ASP A 619 -8.70 22.01 -27.08
N LYS A 620 -9.03 23.25 -26.67
CA LYS A 620 -8.28 23.98 -25.64
C LYS A 620 -8.53 23.48 -24.22
N MET A 621 -9.77 23.05 -23.91
CA MET A 621 -10.08 22.45 -22.63
C MET A 621 -9.35 21.11 -22.43
N LEU A 622 -9.22 20.29 -23.49
CA LEU A 622 -8.39 19.08 -23.47
C LEU A 622 -6.91 19.41 -23.19
N ALA A 623 -6.33 20.37 -23.93
CA ALA A 623 -4.95 20.80 -23.72
C ALA A 623 -4.68 21.38 -22.31
N ALA A 624 -5.70 21.96 -21.67
CA ALA A 624 -5.64 22.49 -20.31
C ALA A 624 -6.06 21.48 -19.20
N ASN A 625 -6.19 20.19 -19.53
CA ASN A 625 -6.58 19.08 -18.63
C ASN A 625 -7.96 19.25 -17.96
N LEU A 626 -8.91 19.92 -18.61
CA LEU A 626 -10.23 20.24 -18.05
C LEU A 626 -11.32 19.18 -18.37
N LEU A 627 -11.01 18.12 -19.11
CA LEU A 627 -12.00 17.19 -19.69
C LEU A 627 -11.63 15.70 -19.59
N THR A 628 -10.41 15.40 -19.15
CA THR A 628 -9.82 14.06 -19.18
C THR A 628 -8.94 13.84 -17.95
N ASN A 629 -8.67 12.58 -17.63
CA ASN A 629 -7.68 12.16 -16.65
C ASN A 629 -6.52 11.46 -17.38
N ASP A 630 -5.31 12.01 -17.18
CA ASP A 630 -4.04 11.48 -17.68
C ASP A 630 -3.60 10.28 -16.83
N VAL A 631 -4.43 9.22 -16.85
CA VAL A 631 -4.27 8.03 -16.00
C VAL A 631 -2.97 7.27 -16.26
N ASN A 632 -2.33 7.48 -17.41
CA ASN A 632 -1.05 6.88 -17.77
C ASN A 632 0.15 7.84 -17.57
N LYS A 633 -0.01 8.96 -16.86
CA LYS A 633 1.11 9.84 -16.46
C LYS A 633 2.19 9.12 -15.65
N GLU A 634 1.79 8.11 -14.89
CA GLU A 634 2.65 7.24 -14.10
C GLU A 634 2.63 5.79 -14.61
N ALA A 635 3.64 5.00 -14.22
CA ALA A 635 3.73 3.60 -14.57
C ALA A 635 2.85 2.76 -13.62
N ARG A 636 1.99 1.91 -14.16
CA ARG A 636 0.96 1.17 -13.40
C ARG A 636 1.12 -0.34 -13.57
N PRO A 637 0.51 -1.19 -12.72
CA PRO A 637 0.46 -2.63 -12.94
C PRO A 637 0.04 -2.96 -14.38
N ASN A 638 0.79 -3.84 -15.06
CA ASN A 638 0.65 -4.23 -16.48
C ASN A 638 0.67 -3.10 -17.55
N ASP A 639 0.89 -1.83 -17.18
CA ASP A 639 1.27 -0.74 -18.11
C ASP A 639 2.48 0.00 -17.55
N SER A 640 3.63 -0.68 -17.58
CA SER A 640 4.87 -0.31 -16.90
C SER A 640 5.65 0.82 -17.60
N VAL A 641 4.96 1.71 -18.33
CA VAL A 641 5.56 2.81 -19.09
C VAL A 641 4.73 4.06 -18.88
N ALA A 642 5.22 4.96 -18.03
CA ALA A 642 4.69 6.31 -17.85
C ALA A 642 4.70 7.09 -19.19
N ARG A 643 3.53 7.63 -19.55
CA ARG A 643 3.20 8.33 -20.80
C ARG A 643 2.52 9.70 -20.55
N PRO A 644 3.08 10.55 -19.67
CA PRO A 644 2.43 11.79 -19.25
C PRO A 644 2.23 12.81 -20.37
N GLY A 645 1.08 13.46 -20.31
CA GLY A 645 0.58 14.45 -21.25
C GLY A 645 -0.27 13.85 -22.35
N TRP A 646 -0.22 14.46 -23.53
CA TRP A 646 -0.78 13.82 -24.71
C TRP A 646 0.12 12.67 -25.18
N ASP A 647 -0.45 11.47 -25.35
CA ASP A 647 0.25 10.26 -25.81
C ASP A 647 -0.53 9.55 -26.94
N GLU A 648 0.16 8.77 -27.79
CA GLU A 648 -0.51 8.08 -28.90
C GLU A 648 -1.44 6.92 -28.50
N HIS A 649 -1.41 6.48 -27.23
CA HIS A 649 -2.24 5.36 -26.71
C HIS A 649 -3.60 5.82 -26.21
N LEU A 650 -3.63 6.83 -25.32
CA LEU A 650 -4.86 7.36 -24.74
C LEU A 650 -5.29 8.71 -25.30
N GLY A 651 -4.41 9.49 -25.92
CA GLY A 651 -4.65 10.89 -26.28
C GLY A 651 -4.34 11.81 -25.11
N TYR A 652 -5.20 12.77 -24.81
CA TYR A 652 -5.16 13.59 -23.58
C TYR A 652 -5.62 12.83 -22.31
N GLY A 653 -5.64 11.49 -22.32
CA GLY A 653 -6.18 10.65 -21.25
C GLY A 653 -7.62 10.13 -21.49
N ILE A 654 -8.23 9.56 -20.46
CA ILE A 654 -9.62 9.07 -20.48
C ILE A 654 -10.57 10.23 -20.16
N ILE A 655 -11.73 10.34 -20.84
CA ILE A 655 -12.74 11.38 -20.57
C ILE A 655 -13.31 11.31 -19.14
N ASP A 656 -13.55 12.45 -18.51
CA ASP A 656 -14.14 12.55 -17.17
C ASP A 656 -15.29 13.57 -17.18
N LEU A 657 -16.53 13.09 -17.00
CA LEU A 657 -17.71 13.93 -17.07
C LEU A 657 -17.91 14.81 -15.82
N HIS A 658 -17.46 14.36 -14.64
CA HIS A 658 -17.56 15.12 -13.40
C HIS A 658 -16.54 16.28 -13.39
N LYS A 659 -15.28 16.00 -13.72
CA LYS A 659 -14.23 17.00 -13.91
C LYS A 659 -14.61 18.03 -14.99
N ALA A 660 -15.23 17.57 -16.08
CA ALA A 660 -15.73 18.47 -17.12
C ALA A 660 -16.87 19.40 -16.66
N ILE A 661 -17.71 18.94 -15.72
CA ILE A 661 -18.77 19.76 -15.10
C ILE A 661 -18.14 20.83 -14.20
N GLN A 662 -17.24 20.44 -13.28
CA GLN A 662 -16.51 21.36 -12.40
C GLN A 662 -15.72 22.41 -13.21
N ALA A 663 -15.06 21.98 -14.28
CA ALA A 663 -14.37 22.87 -15.20
C ALA A 663 -15.30 23.90 -15.86
N ILE A 664 -16.54 23.55 -16.20
CA ILE A 664 -17.52 24.49 -16.75
C ILE A 664 -18.01 25.49 -15.69
N ASP A 665 -18.24 25.05 -14.45
CA ASP A 665 -18.65 25.94 -13.36
C ASP A 665 -17.57 26.98 -13.01
N SER A 666 -16.29 26.64 -13.15
CA SER A 666 -15.21 27.61 -12.97
C SER A 666 -15.21 28.78 -13.98
N PHE A 667 -15.85 28.63 -15.15
CA PHE A 667 -16.13 29.75 -16.07
C PHE A 667 -17.30 30.63 -15.59
N GLN A 668 -18.25 30.06 -14.85
CA GLN A 668 -19.46 30.73 -14.37
C GLN A 668 -19.19 31.57 -13.12
N ASP A 669 -18.42 31.03 -12.18
CA ASP A 669 -17.94 31.75 -11.00
C ASP A 669 -16.84 32.78 -11.36
N GLY A 670 -16.35 32.73 -12.60
CA GLY A 670 -15.53 33.79 -13.22
C GLY A 670 -14.03 33.61 -13.02
N TYR A 671 -13.59 32.40 -12.62
CA TYR A 671 -12.18 32.03 -12.56
C TYR A 671 -11.57 32.03 -13.98
N PHE A 672 -12.12 31.21 -14.89
CA PHE A 672 -11.74 31.27 -16.30
C PHE A 672 -12.60 32.28 -17.06
N THR A 673 -11.98 33.35 -17.56
CA THR A 673 -12.66 34.44 -18.27
C THR A 673 -12.54 34.40 -19.80
N SER A 674 -11.69 33.53 -20.34
CA SER A 674 -11.57 33.26 -21.78
C SER A 674 -10.93 31.90 -22.06
N PHE A 675 -11.39 31.23 -23.11
CA PHE A 675 -10.73 30.03 -23.66
C PHE A 675 -9.35 30.33 -24.25
N ASP A 676 -9.12 31.54 -24.79
CA ASP A 676 -7.80 31.95 -25.34
C ASP A 676 -6.72 32.14 -24.26
N THR A 677 -7.09 32.09 -22.97
CA THR A 677 -6.19 32.26 -21.83
C THR A 677 -6.01 31.00 -20.99
N LEU A 678 -6.59 29.86 -21.38
CA LEU A 678 -6.40 28.61 -20.66
C LEU A 678 -4.91 28.19 -20.65
N PRO A 679 -4.33 27.93 -19.46
CA PRO A 679 -2.92 27.61 -19.33
C PRO A 679 -2.62 26.17 -19.77
N TYR A 680 -1.50 25.97 -20.48
CA TYR A 680 -0.93 24.65 -20.79
C TYR A 680 0.55 24.78 -21.19
N TYR A 681 1.28 23.67 -21.32
CA TYR A 681 2.69 23.63 -21.70
C TYR A 681 2.95 22.66 -22.88
N GLU A 682 4.01 22.93 -23.66
CA GLU A 682 4.45 22.12 -24.81
C GLU A 682 5.92 21.69 -24.67
N GLY A 683 6.26 20.46 -25.07
CA GLY A 683 7.62 19.93 -25.05
C GLY A 683 7.89 18.87 -26.14
N PRO A 684 9.15 18.47 -26.37
CA PRO A 684 9.51 17.44 -27.36
C PRO A 684 9.41 16.02 -26.78
N SER A 685 8.71 15.11 -27.46
CA SER A 685 8.41 13.78 -26.92
C SER A 685 9.61 12.84 -26.72
N VAL A 686 10.74 13.04 -27.42
CA VAL A 686 11.93 12.16 -27.34
C VAL A 686 13.26 12.93 -27.43
N VAL A 687 14.21 12.56 -26.56
CA VAL A 687 15.64 12.89 -26.57
C VAL A 687 16.45 11.59 -26.57
N THR A 688 17.62 11.56 -27.20
CA THR A 688 18.49 10.37 -27.24
C THR A 688 19.91 10.73 -26.84
N LEU A 689 20.48 10.00 -25.88
CA LEU A 689 21.83 10.25 -25.37
C LEU A 689 22.79 9.21 -25.97
N THR A 690 23.95 9.64 -26.46
CA THR A 690 24.93 8.72 -27.05
C THR A 690 26.30 8.80 -26.37
N SER A 691 27.04 7.70 -26.37
CA SER A 691 28.43 7.67 -25.87
C SER A 691 29.41 8.51 -26.69
N GLN A 692 29.03 9.06 -27.85
CA GLN A 692 29.83 10.05 -28.58
C GLN A 692 29.71 11.45 -27.95
N ASP A 693 28.55 11.73 -27.37
CA ASP A 693 28.17 13.00 -26.74
C ASP A 693 28.31 12.93 -25.22
N SER A 694 29.13 12.00 -24.71
CA SER A 694 29.28 11.69 -23.28
C SER A 694 27.96 11.37 -22.56
N TYR A 695 26.98 10.84 -23.30
CA TYR A 695 25.60 10.64 -22.88
C TYR A 695 24.89 11.93 -22.41
N GLN A 696 25.03 13.05 -23.15
CA GLN A 696 24.38 14.34 -22.87
C GLN A 696 23.42 14.80 -24.00
N GLY A 697 22.37 15.54 -23.64
CA GLY A 697 21.38 16.17 -24.55
C GLY A 697 20.74 17.44 -23.96
N GLN A 698 19.95 18.19 -24.76
CA GLN A 698 19.29 19.43 -24.35
C GLN A 698 17.91 19.63 -25.02
N PHE A 699 16.98 20.29 -24.34
CA PHE A 699 15.65 20.67 -24.84
C PHE A 699 15.04 21.87 -24.10
N THR A 700 13.82 22.27 -24.50
CA THR A 700 13.08 23.42 -23.96
C THR A 700 11.59 23.07 -23.81
N ILE A 701 10.96 23.51 -22.72
CA ILE A 701 9.51 23.47 -22.48
C ILE A 701 8.90 24.86 -22.75
N THR A 702 7.67 24.95 -23.27
CA THR A 702 7.07 26.23 -23.70
C THR A 702 5.66 26.44 -23.10
N PRO A 703 5.42 27.46 -22.25
CA PRO A 703 4.10 27.80 -21.76
C PRO A 703 3.23 28.49 -22.81
N SER A 704 1.93 28.24 -22.73
CA SER A 704 0.87 28.86 -23.51
C SER A 704 -0.29 29.30 -22.59
N GLY A 705 -1.15 30.19 -23.10
CA GLY A 705 -2.26 30.76 -22.33
C GLY A 705 -1.83 31.87 -21.35
N ALA A 706 -2.61 32.06 -20.29
CA ALA A 706 -2.33 33.01 -19.22
C ALA A 706 -2.04 32.29 -17.90
N ALA A 707 -0.92 31.55 -17.86
CA ALA A 707 -0.32 31.11 -16.61
C ALA A 707 0.00 32.33 -15.72
N GLY A 708 -0.88 32.63 -14.76
CA GLY A 708 -0.78 33.81 -13.88
C GLY A 708 0.29 33.68 -12.80
N GLU A 709 0.39 34.68 -11.92
CA GLU A 709 1.07 34.48 -10.62
C GLU A 709 0.34 33.34 -9.90
N GLY A 710 0.99 32.17 -9.81
CA GLY A 710 0.37 30.90 -9.37
C GLY A 710 0.59 29.69 -10.30
N PHE A 711 0.81 29.88 -11.60
CA PHE A 711 0.83 28.79 -12.61
C PHE A 711 2.23 28.49 -13.22
N ASN A 712 3.30 28.92 -12.55
CA ASN A 712 4.64 29.08 -13.16
C ASN A 712 5.77 28.33 -12.44
N ASP A 713 5.48 27.52 -11.43
CA ASP A 713 6.46 26.55 -10.95
C ASP A 713 6.46 25.32 -11.87
N VAL A 714 7.66 24.78 -12.11
CA VAL A 714 7.90 23.64 -12.99
C VAL A 714 8.70 22.62 -12.20
N THR A 715 8.01 21.63 -11.64
CA THR A 715 8.66 20.45 -11.09
C THR A 715 8.96 19.48 -12.23
N TYR A 716 10.00 18.69 -12.07
CA TYR A 716 10.30 17.64 -13.03
C TYR A 716 10.87 16.44 -12.30
N THR A 717 10.21 15.30 -12.45
CA THR A 717 10.69 14.03 -11.93
C THR A 717 11.30 13.22 -13.06
N TYR A 718 12.31 12.43 -12.70
CA TYR A 718 13.00 11.53 -13.59
C TYR A 718 13.63 10.45 -12.74
N GLN A 719 13.91 9.29 -13.34
CA GLN A 719 14.67 8.26 -12.65
C GLN A 719 16.10 8.77 -12.44
N SER A 720 16.40 9.24 -11.22
CA SER A 720 17.70 9.80 -10.84
C SER A 720 18.77 8.73 -10.70
N GLU A 721 18.38 7.46 -10.57
CA GLU A 721 19.24 6.30 -10.85
C GLU A 721 19.82 6.40 -12.27
N PHE A 722 19.03 6.81 -13.25
CA PHE A 722 19.37 6.79 -14.68
C PHE A 722 20.01 8.09 -15.19
N LEU A 723 19.50 9.25 -14.74
CA LEU A 723 19.79 10.55 -15.33
C LEU A 723 20.29 11.60 -14.33
N ASP A 724 20.95 12.62 -14.87
CA ASP A 724 21.22 13.91 -14.21
C ASP A 724 20.63 15.03 -15.11
N VAL A 725 19.89 15.99 -14.53
CA VAL A 725 19.10 16.97 -15.29
C VAL A 725 19.28 18.39 -14.74
N GLU A 726 20.11 19.18 -15.41
CA GLU A 726 20.34 20.60 -15.11
C GLU A 726 19.27 21.48 -15.77
N ALA A 727 18.46 22.19 -14.97
CA ALA A 727 17.51 23.20 -15.44
C ALA A 727 18.11 24.61 -15.49
N ASN A 728 17.67 25.42 -16.46
CA ASN A 728 17.99 26.84 -16.59
C ASN A 728 16.73 27.61 -17.02
N GLY A 729 15.82 27.78 -16.05
CA GLY A 729 14.41 28.02 -16.35
C GLY A 729 13.86 26.87 -17.19
N LEU A 730 13.03 27.19 -18.18
CA LEU A 730 12.40 26.25 -19.10
C LEU A 730 13.35 25.53 -20.08
N ASN A 731 14.67 25.62 -19.91
CA ASN A 731 15.66 24.96 -20.77
C ASN A 731 16.40 23.90 -19.96
N PHE A 732 16.40 22.66 -20.43
CA PHE A 732 16.88 21.51 -19.68
C PHE A 732 18.06 20.85 -20.39
N THR A 733 19.03 20.42 -19.59
CA THR A 733 20.22 19.69 -20.05
C THR A 733 20.27 18.36 -19.32
N VAL A 734 20.11 17.27 -20.06
CA VAL A 734 20.02 15.90 -19.52
C VAL A 734 21.32 15.14 -19.80
N LYS A 735 21.76 14.33 -18.83
CA LYS A 735 22.92 13.42 -18.92
C LYS A 735 22.54 12.04 -18.38
N LYS A 736 23.33 11.00 -18.68
CA LYS A 736 23.42 9.81 -17.80
C LYS A 736 23.95 10.27 -16.43
N GLN A 737 23.35 9.80 -15.33
CA GLN A 737 23.90 10.00 -13.99
C GLN A 737 25.31 9.36 -13.89
N ASP A 738 26.27 9.93 -13.14
CA ASP A 738 27.69 9.51 -13.21
C ASP A 738 27.98 8.07 -12.70
N ASP A 739 27.50 7.71 -11.50
CA ASP A 739 27.69 6.38 -10.89
C ASP A 739 26.81 5.27 -11.48
N TYR A 740 25.74 5.62 -12.21
CA TYR A 740 24.88 4.64 -12.89
C TYR A 740 25.65 3.70 -13.82
N ASP A 741 25.85 2.46 -13.39
CA ASP A 741 26.50 1.44 -14.19
C ASP A 741 25.57 0.29 -14.62
N TRP A 742 24.27 0.27 -14.29
CA TRP A 742 23.36 -0.89 -14.39
C TRP A 742 22.81 -1.35 -15.76
N ALA A 743 22.33 -2.61 -15.82
CA ALA A 743 22.20 -3.44 -17.02
C ALA A 743 20.99 -3.23 -17.93
N GLY A 744 21.25 -2.78 -19.16
CA GLY A 744 20.28 -2.86 -20.25
C GLY A 744 20.20 -1.59 -21.09
N TRP A 745 19.17 -1.51 -21.94
CA TRP A 745 18.75 -0.24 -22.53
C TRP A 745 17.86 0.47 -21.53
N VAL A 746 18.17 1.72 -21.23
CA VAL A 746 17.28 2.62 -20.50
C VAL A 746 16.44 3.37 -21.53
N ASN A 747 15.12 3.29 -21.40
CA ASN A 747 14.18 4.30 -21.89
C ASN A 747 13.44 4.81 -20.66
N THR A 748 13.60 6.10 -20.33
CA THR A 748 13.01 6.70 -19.13
C THR A 748 12.48 8.08 -19.44
N THR A 749 11.32 8.41 -18.88
CA THR A 749 10.65 9.68 -19.10
C THR A 749 11.15 10.69 -18.06
N ILE A 750 11.52 11.89 -18.50
CA ILE A 750 11.47 13.07 -17.64
C ILE A 750 10.01 13.55 -17.68
N LEU A 751 9.30 13.37 -16.58
CA LEU A 751 7.97 13.90 -16.34
C LEU A 751 8.13 15.38 -15.96
N PHE A 752 7.44 16.27 -16.67
CA PHE A 752 7.30 17.66 -16.29
C PHE A 752 5.90 17.91 -15.76
N ASP A 753 5.83 18.36 -14.52
CA ASP A 753 4.59 18.76 -13.87
C ASP A 753 4.62 20.26 -13.61
N PHE A 754 3.43 20.85 -13.57
CA PHE A 754 3.26 22.29 -13.48
C PHE A 754 2.38 22.61 -12.26
N PRO A 755 2.87 22.28 -11.04
CA PRO A 755 2.11 22.46 -9.82
C PRO A 755 1.79 23.93 -9.61
N LEU A 756 0.63 24.15 -9.01
CA LEU A 756 0.16 25.49 -8.69
C LEU A 756 0.86 25.93 -7.40
N VAL A 757 1.41 27.16 -7.42
CA VAL A 757 2.19 27.71 -6.31
C VAL A 757 1.35 27.74 -5.04
N GLU A 758 1.94 27.42 -3.89
CA GLU A 758 1.27 27.41 -2.58
C GLU A 758 0.41 28.67 -2.36
N GLY A 759 -0.90 28.46 -2.13
CA GLY A 759 -1.87 29.54 -1.96
C GLY A 759 -2.41 30.19 -3.24
N ALA A 760 -2.17 29.60 -4.42
CA ALA A 760 -2.92 29.93 -5.63
C ALA A 760 -4.38 29.46 -5.51
N ASP A 761 -5.33 30.30 -5.93
CA ASP A 761 -6.74 29.90 -6.05
C ASP A 761 -6.87 28.78 -7.11
N LEU A 762 -7.61 27.71 -6.82
CA LEU A 762 -7.94 26.65 -7.78
C LEU A 762 -9.27 26.95 -8.51
N PRO A 763 -9.49 26.47 -9.75
CA PRO A 763 -10.80 26.50 -10.39
C PRO A 763 -11.77 25.49 -9.79
N PHE A 764 -11.26 24.36 -9.29
CA PHE A 764 -11.96 23.30 -8.57
C PHE A 764 -10.92 22.38 -7.90
N ASP A 765 -11.33 21.61 -6.89
CA ASP A 765 -10.45 20.71 -6.14
C ASP A 765 -9.93 19.59 -7.06
N GLY A 766 -8.63 19.27 -6.96
CA GLY A 766 -8.00 18.28 -7.84
C GLY A 766 -7.68 18.78 -9.26
N TYR A 767 -7.82 20.08 -9.56
CA TYR A 767 -7.34 20.62 -10.84
C TYR A 767 -5.81 20.65 -10.92
N GLU A 768 -5.27 19.84 -11.83
CA GLU A 768 -3.87 19.87 -12.25
C GLU A 768 -3.73 20.28 -13.72
N LEU A 769 -2.63 20.94 -14.07
CA LEU A 769 -2.25 21.15 -15.47
C LEU A 769 -1.86 19.82 -16.14
N LEU A 770 -1.99 19.75 -17.46
CA LEU A 770 -1.52 18.61 -18.23
C LEU A 770 0.01 18.50 -18.12
N SER A 771 0.50 17.38 -17.60
CA SER A 771 1.94 17.07 -17.54
C SER A 771 2.55 16.94 -18.94
N VAL A 772 3.88 16.99 -19.04
CA VAL A 772 4.60 16.85 -20.33
C VAL A 772 5.70 15.80 -20.22
N GLY A 773 5.55 14.68 -20.93
CA GLY A 773 6.57 13.63 -21.01
C GLY A 773 7.66 13.88 -22.04
N VAL A 774 8.92 13.83 -21.60
CA VAL A 774 10.11 13.82 -22.48
C VAL A 774 10.87 12.50 -22.30
N ASN A 775 10.71 11.55 -23.24
CA ASN A 775 11.40 10.26 -23.20
C ASN A 775 12.90 10.42 -23.46
N VAL A 776 13.76 9.68 -22.75
CA VAL A 776 15.22 9.74 -22.83
C VAL A 776 15.81 8.33 -22.93
N ILE A 777 16.67 8.07 -23.93
CA ILE A 777 17.13 6.72 -24.31
C ILE A 777 18.67 6.55 -24.30
N PHE A 778 19.21 5.51 -23.60
CA PHE A 778 20.65 5.12 -23.51
C PHE A 778 20.90 3.66 -22.97
N ASN A 779 22.12 3.23 -22.50
CA ASN A 779 22.49 1.78 -22.25
C ASN A 779 23.74 1.42 -21.32
N VAL A 780 23.68 0.48 -20.31
CA VAL A 780 24.80 -0.02 -19.36
C VAL A 780 24.73 -1.52 -18.74
N ILE A 781 25.30 -1.92 -17.53
CA ILE A 781 25.51 -3.30 -16.82
C ILE A 781 25.65 -3.42 -15.19
N GLY A 782 24.73 -3.99 -14.31
CA GLY A 782 24.85 -4.09 -12.77
C GLY A 782 23.84 -4.97 -11.88
N GLU A 783 23.95 -5.10 -10.49
CA GLU A 783 23.31 -6.11 -9.50
C GLU A 783 23.08 -5.68 -7.93
N ALA A 784 22.48 -6.47 -6.95
CA ALA A 784 21.90 -6.08 -5.55
C ALA A 784 22.03 -7.01 -4.21
N TYR A 785 21.23 -6.86 -3.07
CA TYR A 785 21.43 -7.31 -1.59
C TYR A 785 20.20 -7.69 -0.57
N ASP A 786 20.37 -7.98 0.78
CA ASP A 786 19.48 -8.72 1.82
C ASP A 786 19.41 -8.37 3.41
N ILE A 787 18.67 -9.13 4.30
CA ILE A 787 18.26 -8.95 5.79
C ILE A 787 19.24 -9.45 6.93
N ASN A 788 19.36 -8.80 8.12
CA ASN A 788 20.34 -9.20 9.20
C ASN A 788 19.94 -9.04 10.72
N PHE A 789 20.48 -9.90 11.61
CA PHE A 789 20.68 -9.71 13.09
C PHE A 789 22.17 -9.96 13.47
N PRO A 790 22.91 -8.98 14.02
CA PRO A 790 24.35 -9.13 14.27
C PRO A 790 24.72 -9.93 15.52
N ALA A 791 23.87 -9.97 16.55
CA ALA A 791 24.15 -10.63 17.83
C ALA A 791 22.90 -11.30 18.45
N LEU A 792 23.05 -12.58 18.83
CA LEU A 792 22.07 -13.37 19.58
C LEU A 792 22.80 -14.24 20.61
N ARG A 793 22.30 -14.33 21.86
CA ARG A 793 22.94 -15.10 22.94
C ARG A 793 22.25 -16.45 23.13
N ALA A 794 22.92 -17.51 22.72
CA ALA A 794 22.48 -18.88 22.90
C ALA A 794 23.02 -19.46 24.22
N ARG A 795 22.13 -19.96 25.08
CA ARG A 795 22.45 -20.65 26.35
C ARG A 795 21.99 -22.11 26.28
N LEU A 796 22.87 -23.03 26.69
CA LEU A 796 22.55 -24.44 26.87
C LEU A 796 22.36 -24.70 28.37
N LEU A 797 21.14 -25.08 28.76
CA LEU A 797 20.72 -25.29 30.15
C LEU A 797 20.58 -26.79 30.44
N ASP A 798 20.91 -27.21 31.67
CA ASP A 798 20.67 -28.58 32.16
C ASP A 798 19.21 -28.78 32.64
N THR A 799 18.93 -29.95 33.23
CA THR A 799 17.61 -30.27 33.82
C THR A 799 17.21 -29.43 35.04
N ASN A 800 18.12 -28.63 35.59
CA ASN A 800 17.95 -27.79 36.77
C ASN A 800 18.00 -26.29 36.44
N GLY A 801 18.02 -25.92 35.14
CA GLY A 801 18.12 -24.54 34.69
C GLY A 801 19.54 -23.96 34.71
N VAL A 802 20.57 -24.78 34.99
CA VAL A 802 21.96 -24.31 35.07
C VAL A 802 22.56 -24.13 33.67
N PRO A 803 23.09 -22.94 33.31
CA PRO A 803 23.83 -22.75 32.07
C PRO A 803 25.13 -23.55 32.08
N VAL A 804 25.20 -24.61 31.27
CA VAL A 804 26.41 -25.45 31.11
C VAL A 804 27.31 -24.97 29.97
N ALA A 805 26.76 -24.22 29.01
CA ALA A 805 27.52 -23.56 27.95
C ALA A 805 26.76 -22.36 27.38
N GLN A 806 27.51 -21.38 26.86
CA GLN A 806 26.96 -20.17 26.22
C GLN A 806 27.80 -19.80 25.00
N VAL A 807 27.14 -19.36 23.92
CA VAL A 807 27.79 -18.81 22.72
C VAL A 807 27.00 -17.61 22.18
N THR A 808 27.67 -16.71 21.46
CA THR A 808 27.01 -15.70 20.62
C THR A 808 26.88 -16.24 19.19
N SER A 809 25.75 -15.94 18.55
CA SER A 809 25.42 -16.27 17.16
C SER A 809 24.94 -15.00 16.43
N ALA A 810 24.72 -15.11 15.13
CA ALA A 810 24.18 -14.06 14.27
C ALA A 810 23.24 -14.71 13.22
N ILE A 811 22.32 -13.92 12.67
CA ILE A 811 21.49 -14.28 11.52
C ILE A 811 21.85 -13.32 10.38
N ILE A 812 22.27 -13.85 9.24
CA ILE A 812 22.64 -13.08 8.04
C ILE A 812 21.82 -13.63 6.87
N ASP A 813 21.28 -12.73 6.06
CA ASP A 813 20.34 -13.00 4.97
C ASP A 813 19.18 -13.92 5.42
N GLY A 814 18.66 -13.64 6.63
CA GLY A 814 17.60 -14.40 7.29
C GLY A 814 17.98 -15.76 7.88
N GLN A 815 19.26 -16.19 7.84
CA GLN A 815 19.71 -17.51 8.34
C GLN A 815 20.88 -17.43 9.32
N GLY A 816 20.86 -18.23 10.39
CA GLY A 816 21.94 -18.28 11.40
C GLY A 816 22.32 -19.69 11.85
N ASN A 817 23.42 -19.82 12.59
CA ASN A 817 23.84 -21.11 13.18
C ASN A 817 24.58 -20.95 14.51
N PHE A 818 24.60 -22.02 15.31
CA PHE A 818 25.31 -22.09 16.58
C PHE A 818 26.06 -23.42 16.72
N VAL A 819 27.15 -23.41 17.50
CA VAL A 819 27.91 -24.62 17.87
C VAL A 819 28.42 -24.49 19.30
N PHE A 820 27.87 -25.29 20.20
CA PHE A 820 28.47 -25.59 21.49
C PHE A 820 29.45 -26.77 21.33
N THR A 821 30.56 -26.74 22.06
CA THR A 821 31.58 -27.81 22.06
C THR A 821 31.93 -28.22 23.47
N SER A 822 32.43 -29.45 23.61
CA SER A 822 32.89 -30.02 24.88
C SER A 822 31.78 -30.23 25.93
N ILE A 823 30.60 -30.63 25.49
CA ILE A 823 29.43 -30.92 26.35
C ILE A 823 29.44 -32.38 26.79
N GLU A 824 29.24 -32.66 28.07
CA GLU A 824 29.15 -34.02 28.61
C GLU A 824 27.82 -34.72 28.26
N PRO A 825 27.70 -36.05 28.46
CA PRO A 825 26.42 -36.74 28.39
C PRO A 825 25.40 -36.23 29.42
N GLY A 826 24.17 -35.97 29.00
CA GLY A 826 23.13 -35.41 29.85
C GLY A 826 21.87 -35.00 29.09
N THR A 827 20.87 -34.49 29.80
CA THR A 827 19.64 -33.94 29.22
C THR A 827 19.66 -32.42 29.32
N TYR A 828 19.44 -31.74 28.20
CA TYR A 828 19.60 -30.29 28.05
C TYR A 828 18.43 -29.64 27.33
N ARG A 829 18.31 -28.32 27.50
CA ARG A 829 17.43 -27.43 26.74
C ARG A 829 18.25 -26.23 26.25
N MET A 830 18.10 -25.84 24.99
CA MET A 830 18.68 -24.59 24.49
C MET A 830 17.65 -23.47 24.54
N VAL A 831 18.08 -22.28 24.98
CA VAL A 831 17.35 -21.03 24.82
C VAL A 831 18.23 -20.02 24.06
N ILE A 832 17.59 -19.10 23.33
CA ILE A 832 18.25 -18.02 22.61
C ILE A 832 17.40 -16.74 22.70
N GLY A 833 18.07 -15.59 22.79
CA GLY A 833 17.44 -14.28 22.74
C GLY A 833 18.32 -13.25 22.02
N SER A 834 17.71 -12.16 21.59
CA SER A 834 18.36 -10.88 21.26
C SER A 834 18.65 -10.05 22.51
N ASP A 835 19.24 -8.87 22.33
CA ASP A 835 19.32 -7.74 23.29
C ASP A 835 18.97 -6.48 22.49
N ILE A 836 17.67 -6.27 22.27
CA ILE A 836 17.11 -5.23 21.38
C ILE A 836 16.82 -3.93 22.12
N ASN A 837 16.48 -4.04 23.42
CA ASN A 837 16.16 -2.90 24.27
C ASN A 837 17.37 -2.35 25.06
N GLY A 838 18.54 -3.00 24.94
CA GLY A 838 19.80 -2.59 25.57
C GLY A 838 19.91 -2.87 27.07
N ASP A 839 18.93 -3.55 27.68
CA ASP A 839 18.88 -3.74 29.14
C ASP A 839 19.85 -4.81 29.67
N ASN A 840 20.54 -5.55 28.77
CA ASN A 840 21.48 -6.63 29.05
C ASN A 840 20.86 -7.93 29.61
N SER A 841 19.53 -8.02 29.70
CA SER A 841 18.81 -9.29 29.51
C SER A 841 18.98 -9.78 28.07
N TRP A 842 18.78 -11.08 27.86
CA TRP A 842 18.86 -11.68 26.53
C TRP A 842 17.71 -12.67 26.33
N GLY A 843 16.61 -12.14 25.79
CA GLY A 843 15.27 -12.72 25.77
C GLY A 843 14.39 -12.13 26.87
N GLY A 844 13.22 -11.61 26.46
CA GLY A 844 12.20 -11.04 27.35
C GLY A 844 11.11 -10.30 26.56
N PRO A 845 10.13 -9.67 27.22
CA PRO A 845 9.07 -8.91 26.55
C PRO A 845 9.64 -7.76 25.71
N GLY A 846 9.26 -7.69 24.44
CA GLY A 846 9.81 -6.72 23.48
C GLY A 846 11.08 -7.20 22.75
N GLU A 847 11.42 -8.49 22.87
CA GLU A 847 12.59 -9.08 22.24
C GLU A 847 12.25 -10.26 21.35
N MET A 848 13.22 -10.70 20.53
CA MET A 848 13.14 -11.96 19.79
C MET A 848 13.69 -13.09 20.64
N SER A 849 12.81 -13.99 21.10
CA SER A 849 13.18 -15.15 21.92
C SER A 849 12.88 -16.48 21.23
N GLY A 850 13.55 -17.55 21.66
CA GLY A 850 13.34 -18.91 21.15
C GLY A 850 13.88 -19.99 22.09
N SER A 851 13.22 -21.14 22.15
CA SER A 851 13.62 -22.29 22.98
C SER A 851 13.46 -23.60 22.23
N SER A 852 14.40 -24.52 22.43
CA SER A 852 14.20 -25.92 22.06
C SER A 852 13.27 -26.65 23.03
N ALA A 853 12.78 -27.81 22.62
CA ALA A 853 12.38 -28.86 23.56
C ALA A 853 13.62 -29.47 24.23
N ASN A 854 13.43 -30.21 25.33
CA ASN A 854 14.53 -30.94 25.98
C ASN A 854 15.03 -32.08 25.08
N PHE A 855 16.36 -32.27 25.00
CA PHE A 855 17.03 -33.33 24.25
C PHE A 855 18.12 -34.00 25.08
N GLU A 856 18.56 -35.20 24.68
CA GLU A 856 19.53 -36.02 25.42
C GLU A 856 20.80 -36.26 24.60
N ILE A 857 21.97 -36.12 25.24
CA ILE A 857 23.30 -36.45 24.71
C ILE A 857 23.74 -37.75 25.39
N THR A 858 23.88 -38.83 24.64
CA THR A 858 24.28 -40.15 25.17
C THR A 858 25.73 -40.49 24.89
N ASP A 859 26.09 -40.52 23.60
CA ASP A 859 27.36 -41.03 23.08
C ASP A 859 27.73 -40.45 21.70
N SER A 860 27.02 -39.40 21.25
CA SER A 860 27.23 -38.75 19.95
C SER A 860 26.79 -37.28 19.93
N ASN A 861 27.23 -36.53 18.91
CA ASN A 861 26.90 -35.12 18.73
C ASN A 861 25.44 -34.91 18.28
N VAL A 862 24.84 -33.79 18.70
CA VAL A 862 23.58 -33.27 18.16
C VAL A 862 23.91 -32.20 17.12
N SER A 863 23.22 -32.19 15.96
CA SER A 863 23.58 -31.28 14.84
C SER A 863 22.40 -30.78 14.00
N ASP A 864 21.19 -31.14 14.37
CA ASP A 864 19.94 -30.98 13.64
C ASP A 864 18.87 -30.24 14.47
N LEU A 865 19.30 -29.54 15.53
CA LEU A 865 18.43 -28.70 16.34
C LEU A 865 18.02 -27.46 15.55
N SER A 866 16.71 -27.24 15.41
CA SER A 866 16.14 -26.07 14.72
C SER A 866 15.39 -25.24 15.73
N ILE A 867 15.65 -23.93 15.79
CA ILE A 867 14.95 -22.99 16.65
C ILE A 867 14.45 -21.82 15.80
N THR A 868 13.13 -21.66 15.72
CA THR A 868 12.47 -20.44 15.26
C THR A 868 12.55 -19.40 16.37
N LEU A 869 12.91 -18.15 16.05
CA LEU A 869 12.75 -17.01 16.95
C LEU A 869 11.43 -16.27 16.64
N SER A 870 10.79 -15.75 17.69
CA SER A 870 9.53 -15.01 17.61
C SER A 870 9.50 -13.85 18.61
N PRO A 871 8.77 -12.76 18.33
CA PRO A 871 8.68 -11.62 19.23
C PRO A 871 7.83 -11.94 20.47
N GLU A 872 8.30 -11.56 21.66
CA GLU A 872 7.64 -11.86 22.93
C GLU A 872 6.80 -10.67 23.43
N LEU A 873 5.47 -10.83 23.46
CA LEU A 873 4.53 -9.71 23.68
C LEU A 873 4.18 -9.42 25.15
N ALA A 874 4.41 -10.37 26.06
CA ALA A 874 4.08 -10.25 27.48
C ALA A 874 4.78 -11.34 28.30
N GLY A 875 5.30 -10.94 29.46
CA GLY A 875 6.00 -11.80 30.41
C GLY A 875 6.52 -10.99 31.60
N ALA A 876 7.36 -11.60 32.43
CA ALA A 876 8.31 -10.87 33.27
C ALA A 876 9.71 -11.11 32.67
N ILE A 877 10.58 -10.12 32.74
CA ILE A 877 12.02 -10.35 32.52
C ILE A 877 12.49 -11.26 33.66
N ASN A 878 13.16 -12.37 33.36
CA ASN A 878 13.60 -13.34 34.37
C ASN A 878 15.07 -13.11 34.73
N ASN A 879 15.32 -12.42 35.84
CA ASN A 879 16.65 -12.13 36.36
C ASN A 879 17.18 -13.34 37.13
N ALA A 880 18.20 -14.01 36.59
CA ALA A 880 18.80 -15.18 37.26
C ALA A 880 19.23 -14.86 38.72
N PRO A 881 19.01 -15.77 39.69
CA PRO A 881 19.16 -15.44 41.10
C PRO A 881 20.61 -15.04 41.50
N VAL A 882 20.77 -14.29 42.59
CA VAL A 882 22.08 -13.77 43.02
C VAL A 882 22.46 -14.29 44.42
N ILE A 883 23.48 -15.15 44.50
CA ILE A 883 24.03 -15.65 45.77
C ILE A 883 24.96 -14.59 46.40
N THR A 884 24.55 -14.06 47.55
CA THR A 884 25.21 -12.94 48.27
C THR A 884 25.99 -13.38 49.52
N SER A 885 25.88 -14.65 49.92
CA SER A 885 26.64 -15.25 51.02
C SER A 885 27.98 -15.85 50.54
N SER A 886 28.88 -16.19 51.47
CA SER A 886 30.12 -16.91 51.17
C SER A 886 30.31 -18.10 52.13
N PRO A 887 30.71 -19.28 51.64
CA PRO A 887 30.83 -20.52 52.43
C PRO A 887 32.10 -20.54 53.30
N PHE A 888 32.20 -21.55 54.16
CA PHE A 888 33.45 -21.91 54.82
C PHE A 888 34.16 -22.98 53.99
N THR A 889 35.43 -22.74 53.65
CA THR A 889 36.24 -23.67 52.84
C THR A 889 36.84 -24.83 53.64
N ASP A 890 36.72 -24.82 54.97
CA ASP A 890 37.21 -25.87 55.86
C ASP A 890 36.03 -26.56 56.57
N ALA A 891 36.03 -27.89 56.53
CA ALA A 891 35.25 -28.75 57.40
C ALA A 891 36.17 -29.69 58.21
N TYR A 892 35.62 -30.30 59.26
CA TYR A 892 36.36 -31.21 60.14
C TYR A 892 35.57 -32.48 60.40
N VAL A 893 36.26 -33.61 60.45
CA VAL A 893 35.67 -34.93 60.74
C VAL A 893 34.97 -34.92 62.10
N ASN A 894 33.79 -35.57 62.16
CA ASN A 894 32.89 -35.61 63.31
C ASN A 894 32.37 -34.23 63.80
N GLN A 895 32.62 -33.12 63.09
CA GLN A 895 32.06 -31.80 63.40
C GLN A 895 30.93 -31.44 62.43
N LEU A 896 29.89 -30.79 62.95
CA LEU A 896 28.76 -30.31 62.13
C LEU A 896 29.21 -29.12 61.29
N TYR A 897 29.33 -29.32 59.98
CA TYR A 897 29.39 -28.24 59.01
C TYR A 897 27.99 -27.61 58.89
N PHE A 898 27.94 -26.28 58.90
CA PHE A 898 26.71 -25.51 58.76
C PHE A 898 26.99 -24.21 58.00
N TYR A 899 26.32 -24.03 56.87
CA TYR A 899 26.36 -22.80 56.07
C TYR A 899 24.94 -22.42 55.64
N GLY A 900 24.60 -21.13 55.80
CA GLY A 900 23.32 -20.58 55.35
C GLY A 900 23.51 -19.79 54.07
N VAL A 901 23.13 -20.38 52.95
CA VAL A 901 23.08 -19.72 51.63
C VAL A 901 22.06 -18.58 51.70
N ARG A 902 22.45 -17.43 51.18
CA ARG A 902 21.58 -16.28 50.95
C ARG A 902 21.60 -15.96 49.47
N ALA A 903 20.64 -16.49 48.73
CA ALA A 903 20.30 -15.92 47.45
C ALA A 903 19.28 -14.78 47.66
N ASN A 904 19.32 -13.80 46.78
CA ASN A 904 18.20 -12.91 46.51
C ASN A 904 17.77 -13.13 45.05
N ASP A 905 16.48 -13.02 44.82
CA ASP A 905 15.86 -12.99 43.51
C ASP A 905 15.34 -11.56 43.28
N GLU A 906 15.53 -10.96 42.11
CA GLU A 906 15.11 -9.57 41.89
C GLU A 906 13.61 -9.47 41.52
N ASP A 907 13.07 -10.51 40.87
CA ASP A 907 11.65 -10.62 40.50
C ASP A 907 10.79 -11.19 41.65
N GLY A 908 11.42 -11.97 42.54
CA GLY A 908 10.88 -12.43 43.82
C GLY A 908 10.49 -13.91 43.85
N ASP A 909 11.05 -14.73 42.95
CA ASP A 909 10.56 -16.07 42.66
C ASP A 909 10.93 -17.16 43.69
N LEU A 910 10.28 -18.32 43.58
CA LEU A 910 10.37 -19.40 44.58
C LEU A 910 11.63 -20.27 44.46
N LEU A 911 12.77 -19.67 44.82
CA LEU A 911 14.10 -20.29 44.78
C LEU A 911 14.17 -21.71 45.35
N SER A 912 14.53 -22.64 44.46
CA SER A 912 14.96 -24.00 44.77
C SER A 912 16.46 -24.04 45.07
N TYR A 913 16.90 -25.02 45.87
CA TYR A 913 18.28 -25.10 46.38
C TYR A 913 18.81 -26.53 46.26
N SER A 914 19.96 -26.71 45.62
CA SER A 914 20.70 -27.99 45.57
C SER A 914 22.19 -27.78 45.88
N ILE A 915 22.88 -28.86 46.25
CA ILE A 915 24.32 -28.87 46.49
C ILE A 915 24.92 -30.15 45.92
N GLU A 916 26.03 -30.02 45.22
CA GLU A 916 26.87 -31.12 44.76
C GLU A 916 28.26 -31.05 45.43
N LEU A 917 28.86 -32.21 45.67
CA LEU A 917 30.20 -32.37 46.19
C LEU A 917 30.92 -33.44 45.37
N VAL A 918 32.00 -33.08 44.68
CA VAL A 918 32.84 -34.02 43.91
C VAL A 918 34.24 -34.09 44.53
N ASN A 919 34.68 -35.29 44.91
CA ASN A 919 36.02 -35.48 45.49
C ASN A 919 37.12 -35.26 44.43
N ARG A 920 38.07 -34.36 44.71
CA ARG A 920 39.11 -33.93 43.75
C ARG A 920 40.20 -34.97 43.47
N GLU A 921 40.34 -36.00 44.30
CA GLU A 921 41.34 -37.08 44.10
C GLU A 921 40.80 -38.23 43.24
N ASN A 922 39.50 -38.54 43.35
CA ASN A 922 38.91 -39.74 42.73
C ASN A 922 37.65 -39.50 41.88
N GLY A 923 37.14 -38.26 41.79
CA GLY A 923 35.98 -37.90 40.98
C GLY A 923 34.63 -38.41 41.46
N THR A 924 34.55 -39.01 42.66
CA THR A 924 33.28 -39.54 43.18
C THR A 924 32.44 -38.47 43.88
N THR A 925 31.13 -38.53 43.71
CA THR A 925 30.18 -37.64 44.40
C THR A 925 30.00 -38.06 45.87
N ALA A 926 29.80 -37.09 46.75
CA ALA A 926 29.74 -37.30 48.20
C ALA A 926 28.44 -36.79 48.85
N ASP A 927 27.94 -37.54 49.84
CA ASP A 927 26.63 -37.37 50.48
C ASP A 927 26.70 -36.80 51.91
N PHE A 928 27.88 -36.41 52.40
CA PHE A 928 28.07 -36.01 53.81
C PHE A 928 27.55 -34.60 54.14
N LEU A 929 27.28 -33.76 53.13
CA LEU A 929 26.47 -32.54 53.25
C LEU A 929 25.16 -32.67 52.48
N SER A 930 24.15 -31.94 52.93
CA SER A 930 22.87 -31.78 52.24
C SER A 930 22.39 -30.35 52.41
N ILE A 931 21.69 -29.81 51.41
CA ILE A 931 21.01 -28.51 51.51
C ILE A 931 19.50 -28.73 51.69
N SER A 932 18.86 -27.91 52.51
CA SER A 932 17.40 -27.84 52.62
C SER A 932 16.82 -26.70 51.79
N SER A 933 15.52 -26.75 51.49
CA SER A 933 14.76 -25.80 50.65
C SER A 933 14.60 -24.38 51.22
N ASN A 934 15.52 -23.96 52.09
CA ASN A 934 15.66 -22.64 52.67
C ASN A 934 17.15 -22.21 52.74
N GLY A 935 18.00 -22.79 51.89
CA GLY A 935 19.42 -22.47 51.77
C GLY A 935 20.33 -22.99 52.89
N ALA A 936 19.84 -23.76 53.87
CA ALA A 936 20.70 -24.29 54.93
C ALA A 936 21.44 -25.57 54.49
N VAL A 937 22.74 -25.44 54.21
CA VAL A 937 23.67 -26.56 54.02
C VAL A 937 24.08 -27.10 55.38
N THR A 938 23.84 -28.39 55.61
CA THR A 938 24.14 -29.06 56.88
C THR A 938 24.70 -30.45 56.65
N GLY A 939 25.65 -30.88 57.49
CA GLY A 939 26.21 -32.23 57.43
C GLY A 939 27.41 -32.43 58.35
N THR A 940 27.89 -33.66 58.45
CA THR A 940 29.00 -34.02 59.35
C THR A 940 29.93 -34.98 58.61
N PRO A 941 31.14 -34.55 58.22
CA PRO A 941 32.10 -35.43 57.56
C PRO A 941 32.52 -36.61 58.45
N ARG A 942 32.65 -37.78 57.83
CA ARG A 942 33.08 -39.06 58.40
C ARG A 942 34.60 -39.18 58.26
N GLU A 943 35.22 -40.14 58.96
CA GLU A 943 36.68 -40.41 58.81
C GLU A 943 37.06 -40.79 57.36
N ASP A 944 36.13 -41.37 56.59
CA ASP A 944 36.31 -41.70 55.19
C ASP A 944 36.07 -40.52 54.21
N ASP A 945 35.65 -39.34 54.70
CA ASP A 945 35.39 -38.13 53.88
C ASP A 945 36.57 -37.12 53.90
N VAL A 946 37.75 -37.50 54.43
CA VAL A 946 38.92 -36.61 54.47
C VAL A 946 39.47 -36.40 53.05
N GLY A 947 39.57 -35.14 52.60
CA GLY A 947 40.03 -34.78 51.26
C GLY A 947 39.64 -33.37 50.85
N GLU A 948 39.94 -33.00 49.60
CA GLU A 948 39.41 -31.78 48.97
C GLU A 948 38.25 -32.13 48.05
N TYR A 949 37.19 -31.33 48.10
CA TYR A 949 35.99 -31.48 47.28
C TYR A 949 35.73 -30.20 46.51
N ASP A 950 35.37 -30.32 45.24
CA ASP A 950 34.71 -29.25 44.51
C ASP A 950 33.24 -29.25 44.91
N ALA A 951 32.83 -28.16 45.55
CA ALA A 951 31.50 -27.98 46.12
C ALA A 951 30.75 -26.92 45.31
N SER A 952 29.64 -27.32 44.69
CA SER A 952 28.78 -26.43 43.91
C SER A 952 27.44 -26.28 44.60
N ILE A 953 27.07 -25.04 44.92
CA ILE A 953 25.75 -24.68 45.46
C ILE A 953 24.96 -24.01 44.35
N ILE A 954 23.85 -24.62 43.96
CA ILE A 954 22.99 -24.17 42.89
C ILE A 954 21.70 -23.63 43.51
N VAL A 955 21.25 -22.46 43.04
CA VAL A 955 19.98 -21.85 43.43
C VAL A 955 19.23 -21.42 42.18
N SER A 956 18.09 -22.05 41.90
CA SER A 956 17.32 -21.86 40.66
C SER A 956 15.89 -21.41 40.95
N ASP A 957 15.42 -20.44 40.18
CA ASP A 957 14.02 -19.98 40.08
C ASP A 957 13.10 -21.03 39.38
N GLY A 958 13.67 -21.84 38.48
CA GLY A 958 12.98 -22.81 37.61
C GLY A 958 13.13 -22.54 36.11
N VAL A 959 13.78 -21.42 35.74
CA VAL A 959 14.04 -20.93 34.39
C VAL A 959 15.56 -20.89 34.12
N ASP A 960 16.31 -20.25 35.02
CA ASP A 960 17.77 -20.10 35.05
C ASP A 960 18.33 -20.56 36.44
N ALA A 961 19.63 -20.41 36.69
CA ALA A 961 20.20 -20.72 38.00
C ALA A 961 21.47 -19.93 38.36
N ALA A 962 21.57 -19.56 39.64
CA ALA A 962 22.78 -19.08 40.28
C ALA A 962 23.68 -20.25 40.70
N VAL A 963 24.98 -20.15 40.48
CA VAL A 963 25.96 -21.17 40.91
C VAL A 963 27.05 -20.53 41.77
N GLN A 964 27.30 -21.12 42.94
CA GLN A 964 28.41 -20.77 43.83
C GLN A 964 29.33 -21.98 44.01
N GLU A 965 30.45 -21.97 43.30
CA GLU A 965 31.51 -22.96 43.42
C GLU A 965 32.57 -22.57 44.47
N PHE A 966 33.08 -23.55 45.20
CA PHE A 966 34.20 -23.39 46.13
C PHE A 966 34.89 -24.73 46.40
N ILE A 967 36.16 -24.68 46.82
CA ILE A 967 36.87 -25.86 47.33
C ILE A 967 36.52 -26.03 48.81
N LEU A 968 36.06 -27.22 49.18
CA LEU A 968 35.84 -27.64 50.56
C LEU A 968 36.90 -28.66 50.97
N THR A 969 37.79 -28.28 51.88
CA THR A 969 38.80 -29.15 52.49
C THR A 969 38.24 -29.76 53.77
N VAL A 970 38.12 -31.10 53.81
CA VAL A 970 37.77 -31.86 55.01
C VAL A 970 39.05 -32.29 55.72
N ASN A 971 39.22 -31.85 56.96
CA ASN A 971 40.39 -32.11 57.81
C ASN A 971 40.05 -33.10 58.96
N GLU A 972 41.06 -33.75 59.55
CA GLU A 972 40.93 -34.54 60.81
C GLU A 972 40.46 -33.70 62.02
#